data_AF-A0AAW7JKT3-F1
#
_entry.id   AF-A0AAW7JKT3-F1
#
_cell.length_a   1.000
_cell.length_b   1.000
_cell.length_c   1.000
_cell.angle_alpha   90.00
_cell.angle_beta   90.00
_cell.angle_gamma   90.00
#
_symmetry.space_group_name_H-M   'P 1'
#
loop_
_entity.id
_entity.type
_entity.pdbx_description
1 polymer ?
#
loop_
_entity_poly.entity_id
_entity_poly.type
_entity_poly.pdbx_seq_one_letter_code
_entity_poly.pdbx_strand_id
1 'polypeptide(L)'
;MERTDFIENRTDVIKNIYTLYSYLRSNSEEERDWALNRFKQGKWYIVEPFGNMLFFAPSRFVGYKNNNIAKHTENHGDGTQTNEYFRRNKLYKISENEFLSKQFKNFMLSIGIEKESAQFFIPYNQDISDLQSDHKCYFICPTHCSGQKEDAWKSFFKKGIMAIGWNNTDYSNYTLEEISKEYVDDAKAIMAFTLIKQIKEGDIICCTNNAYGLWGIGIATSSYRFKENIHKAGVDDDGEETYYSHYINVAWICFKEQGFIPTSDLHIHAPEKMWQPYGTLTQKEIPQYITDYILKANHTDMETTNRCNEYIALLEANKNLILTGAPGTGKTYLAREIATAMGAEWEFVQFHPSYDYTDFVEGLRPTPPDSRGNIGFERKNGVFKEFCKRAISETDNTNNSEDNVGAFKRYFYELIDDIRNGKVKNIPLKSKRSELLNVTSNNTIKWQKKTNEESSANAVSLNRLLKLYPYYKTAKEVEDMENIDQTIRNIIGGANTTYYWGVLHEILRRMEKCDTTEIAKFIKPDMWIPSSTGRTKYHIDSFDGSKIALSGDSIKPYKIPLSDVLIAYNNKLWEGGQKNGNDSYAAALAMYLFKIGYTPGNRLIQNELSNDNTKKFVFIIDEINRGEISKIFGELFFSIDPGYRGESGRVKTQYQNMITDEHDPFYEGFYVPENVYIIGTMNDIDRSVESMDFAMRRRFAWKEIKANENTGMLDSFGGLKNEIISKMNRLNNAIWNEETNEGIEGLSAAYHIGGAYFKKLELYDYENNLPEAYRQLWENHLRGVLFEYLRGSFNAADNLKKLEEVYYSKGIYE
;
A
#
# COMPACT_ATOMS: atom_id res chain seq x y z
N MET A 1 -10.59 10.83 45.89
CA MET A 1 -11.66 9.81 45.89
C MET A 1 -11.00 8.44 45.90
N GLU A 2 -11.50 7.49 46.70
CA GLU A 2 -11.04 6.10 46.59
C GLU A 2 -11.52 5.53 45.24
N ARG A 3 -10.60 5.08 44.40
CA ARG A 3 -10.96 4.33 43.19
C ARG A 3 -11.43 2.94 43.60
N THR A 4 -12.54 2.49 43.02
CA THR A 4 -13.09 1.14 43.26
C THR A 4 -13.01 0.25 42.02
N ASP A 5 -12.53 0.78 40.89
CA ASP A 5 -12.51 0.13 39.59
C ASP A 5 -11.21 -0.66 39.33
N PHE A 6 -10.77 -1.44 40.32
CA PHE A 6 -9.58 -2.29 40.19
C PHE A 6 -9.80 -3.44 39.19
N ILE A 7 -8.74 -3.82 38.49
CA ILE A 7 -8.76 -4.99 37.59
C ILE A 7 -8.86 -6.30 38.36
N GLU A 8 -9.66 -7.22 37.85
CA GLU A 8 -9.90 -8.53 38.47
C GLU A 8 -9.12 -9.69 37.83
N ASN A 9 -8.54 -9.49 36.65
CA ASN A 9 -7.86 -10.55 35.91
C ASN A 9 -6.60 -10.04 35.17
N ARG A 10 -5.66 -10.95 34.91
CA ARG A 10 -4.39 -10.65 34.22
C ARG A 10 -4.58 -10.13 32.78
N THR A 11 -5.62 -10.58 32.08
CA THR A 11 -5.92 -10.17 30.70
C THR A 11 -6.14 -8.66 30.59
N ASP A 12 -6.88 -8.06 31.53
CA ASP A 12 -7.12 -6.61 31.53
C ASP A 12 -5.84 -5.82 31.87
N VAL A 13 -4.95 -6.38 32.70
CA VAL A 13 -3.62 -5.78 32.95
C VAL A 13 -2.82 -5.73 31.65
N ILE A 14 -2.73 -6.85 30.93
CA ILE A 14 -2.03 -6.93 29.63
C ILE A 14 -2.61 -5.95 28.61
N LYS A 15 -3.93 -5.81 28.53
CA LYS A 15 -4.58 -4.82 27.66
C LYS A 15 -4.22 -3.38 28.04
N ASN A 16 -4.15 -3.06 29.33
CA ASN A 16 -3.71 -1.75 29.78
C ASN A 16 -2.21 -1.51 29.52
N ILE A 17 -1.35 -2.53 29.66
CA ILE A 17 0.06 -2.45 29.25
C ILE A 17 0.10 -2.06 27.77
N TYR A 18 -0.63 -2.77 26.91
CA TYR A 18 -0.66 -2.47 25.48
C TYR A 18 -1.19 -1.05 25.19
N THR A 19 -2.23 -0.63 25.89
CA THR A 19 -2.79 0.74 25.81
C THR A 19 -1.75 1.80 26.22
N LEU A 20 -0.96 1.54 27.25
CA LEU A 20 0.11 2.46 27.65
C LEU A 20 1.24 2.51 26.61
N TYR A 21 1.59 1.36 26.04
CA TYR A 21 2.61 1.26 25.01
C TYR A 21 2.15 1.88 23.69
N SER A 22 0.84 1.87 23.38
CA SER A 22 0.32 2.60 22.24
C SER A 22 0.49 4.12 22.39
N TYR A 23 0.42 4.66 23.62
CA TYR A 23 0.72 6.06 23.87
C TYR A 23 2.22 6.38 23.77
N LEU A 24 3.10 5.51 24.30
CA LEU A 24 4.56 5.65 24.10
C LEU A 24 4.95 5.71 22.61
N ARG A 25 4.16 5.03 21.77
CA ARG A 25 4.36 4.93 20.33
C ARG A 25 3.32 5.75 19.56
N SER A 26 2.66 6.70 20.22
CA SER A 26 1.68 7.59 19.59
C SER A 26 2.42 8.69 18.83
N ASN A 27 1.80 9.15 17.75
CA ASN A 27 2.26 10.31 16.99
C ASN A 27 1.89 11.63 17.70
N SER A 28 1.05 11.59 18.74
CA SER A 28 0.78 12.74 19.59
C SER A 28 1.92 12.91 20.59
N GLU A 29 2.64 14.03 20.48
CA GLU A 29 3.69 14.40 21.42
C GLU A 29 3.14 14.49 22.85
N GLU A 30 1.91 14.99 23.01
CA GLU A 30 1.21 15.05 24.31
C GLU A 30 0.98 13.65 24.90
N GLU A 31 0.47 12.69 24.12
CA GLU A 31 0.22 11.33 24.60
C GLU A 31 1.53 10.59 24.92
N ARG A 32 2.55 10.79 24.08
CA ARG A 32 3.88 10.22 24.26
C ARG A 32 4.55 10.76 25.51
N ASP A 33 4.58 12.07 25.69
CA ASP A 33 5.18 12.72 26.87
C ASP A 33 4.41 12.36 28.15
N TRP A 34 3.08 12.27 28.05
CA TRP A 34 2.25 11.80 29.15
C TRP A 34 2.64 10.38 29.56
N ALA A 35 2.79 9.47 28.59
CA ALA A 35 3.21 8.09 28.84
C ALA A 35 4.63 8.02 29.40
N LEU A 36 5.61 8.71 28.79
CA LEU A 36 6.99 8.79 29.28
C LEU A 36 7.04 9.28 30.74
N ASN A 37 6.25 10.29 31.09
CA ASN A 37 6.10 10.75 32.47
C ASN A 37 5.52 9.67 33.40
N ARG A 38 4.61 8.83 32.90
CA ARG A 38 4.08 7.69 33.68
C ARG A 38 5.19 6.70 34.05
N PHE A 39 6.04 6.37 33.08
CA PHE A 39 7.23 5.53 33.27
C PHE A 39 8.23 6.21 34.22
N LYS A 40 8.66 7.45 33.93
CA LYS A 40 9.66 8.15 34.75
C LYS A 40 9.34 8.15 36.25
N GLN A 41 8.10 8.48 36.61
CA GLN A 41 7.64 8.56 38.00
C GLN A 41 7.20 7.21 38.60
N GLY A 42 7.10 6.13 37.81
CA GLY A 42 6.72 4.81 38.31
C GLY A 42 7.73 4.27 39.33
N LYS A 43 7.25 3.70 40.43
CA LYS A 43 8.09 3.02 41.45
C LYS A 43 7.96 1.49 41.37
N TRP A 44 6.73 1.03 41.17
CA TRP A 44 6.36 -0.37 41.04
C TRP A 44 5.94 -0.66 39.61
N TYR A 45 6.45 -1.76 39.06
CA TYR A 45 6.23 -2.16 37.69
C TYR A 45 5.66 -3.58 37.63
N ILE A 46 4.59 -3.75 36.86
CA ILE A 46 4.16 -5.05 36.41
C ILE A 46 5.09 -5.50 35.29
N VAL A 47 5.50 -6.76 35.35
CA VAL A 47 6.28 -7.46 34.33
C VAL A 47 5.40 -8.54 33.71
N GLU A 48 5.27 -8.50 32.39
CA GLU A 48 4.54 -9.51 31.62
C GLU A 48 5.41 -10.06 30.49
N PRO A 49 5.54 -11.39 30.35
CA PRO A 49 6.19 -11.99 29.19
C PRO A 49 5.33 -11.81 27.94
N PHE A 50 5.99 -11.43 26.85
CA PHE A 50 5.41 -11.30 25.53
C PHE A 50 6.34 -11.98 24.53
N GLY A 51 6.05 -13.24 24.17
CA GLY A 51 7.03 -14.03 23.43
C GLY A 51 8.38 -13.97 24.16
N ASN A 52 9.47 -13.73 23.43
CA ASN A 52 10.82 -13.66 24.01
C ASN A 52 11.17 -12.31 24.67
N MET A 53 10.19 -11.44 24.92
CA MET A 53 10.39 -10.10 25.49
C MET A 53 9.64 -9.91 26.80
N LEU A 54 10.13 -9.00 27.65
CA LEU A 54 9.45 -8.58 28.87
C LEU A 54 8.90 -7.17 28.73
N PHE A 55 7.60 -7.03 28.93
CA PHE A 55 6.94 -5.73 28.99
C PHE A 55 6.90 -5.25 30.44
N PHE A 56 7.31 -4.00 30.63
CA PHE A 56 7.26 -3.31 31.92
C PHE A 56 6.17 -2.24 31.87
N ALA A 57 5.33 -2.13 32.89
CA ALA A 57 4.39 -1.01 33.00
C ALA A 57 4.16 -0.57 34.45
N PRO A 58 4.01 0.73 34.73
CA PRO A 58 3.74 1.23 36.08
C PRO A 58 2.44 0.63 36.63
N SER A 59 2.51 0.02 37.82
CA SER A 59 1.36 -0.62 38.49
C SER A 59 0.16 0.33 38.67
N ARG A 60 0.46 1.61 38.95
CA ARG A 60 -0.52 2.70 39.09
C ARG A 60 -1.34 2.99 37.84
N PHE A 61 -0.87 2.61 36.65
CA PHE A 61 -1.64 2.77 35.42
C PHE A 61 -2.42 1.50 35.10
N VAL A 62 -1.78 0.35 35.21
CA VAL A 62 -2.34 -0.92 34.73
C VAL A 62 -3.26 -1.62 35.72
N GLY A 63 -3.44 -1.10 36.94
CA GLY A 63 -4.28 -1.71 37.97
C GLY A 63 -5.78 -1.38 37.90
N TYR A 64 -6.23 -0.62 36.90
CA TYR A 64 -7.63 -0.15 36.82
C TYR A 64 -8.33 -0.60 35.54
N LYS A 65 -9.63 -0.93 35.61
CA LYS A 65 -10.39 -1.47 34.46
C LYS A 65 -10.43 -0.46 33.32
N ASN A 66 -10.14 -0.89 32.08
CA ASN A 66 -10.21 -0.07 30.86
C ASN A 66 -9.55 1.31 31.03
N ASN A 67 -8.32 1.36 31.55
CA ASN A 67 -7.67 2.61 31.91
C ASN A 67 -7.04 3.26 30.65
N ASN A 68 -7.29 4.54 30.45
CA ASN A 68 -6.76 5.35 29.34
C ASN A 68 -6.32 6.73 29.87
N ILE A 69 -5.81 7.62 29.01
CA ILE A 69 -5.31 8.94 29.42
C ILE A 69 -6.41 9.75 30.13
N ALA A 70 -7.59 9.88 29.52
CA ALA A 70 -8.70 10.65 30.09
C ALA A 70 -9.10 10.12 31.49
N LYS A 71 -9.36 8.81 31.58
CA LYS A 71 -9.78 8.14 32.82
C LYS A 71 -8.71 8.23 33.92
N HIS A 72 -7.44 8.10 33.55
CA HIS A 72 -6.33 8.17 34.50
C HIS A 72 -6.09 9.60 35.00
N THR A 73 -6.34 10.61 34.15
CA THR A 73 -6.24 12.03 34.51
C THR A 73 -7.38 12.45 35.44
N GLU A 74 -8.61 12.02 35.17
CA GLU A 74 -9.78 12.33 36.01
C GLU A 74 -9.72 11.67 37.39
N ASN A 75 -9.18 10.46 37.47
CA ASN A 75 -9.08 9.69 38.70
C ASN A 75 -7.66 9.12 38.86
N HIS A 76 -6.73 9.98 39.25
CA HIS A 76 -5.33 9.60 39.43
C HIS A 76 -5.15 8.74 40.69
N GLY A 77 -4.73 7.48 40.52
CA GLY A 77 -4.37 6.58 41.62
C GLY A 77 -2.93 6.76 42.08
N ASP A 78 -2.66 6.64 43.38
CA ASP A 78 -1.31 6.74 43.95
C ASP A 78 -0.45 5.47 43.77
N GLY A 79 -1.05 4.38 43.28
CA GLY A 79 -0.42 3.08 43.07
C GLY A 79 -0.35 2.17 44.31
N THR A 80 -0.55 2.72 45.51
CA THR A 80 -0.50 1.96 46.77
C THR A 80 -1.65 0.96 46.83
N GLN A 81 -2.85 1.42 46.50
CA GLN A 81 -4.06 0.60 46.49
C GLN A 81 -4.01 -0.50 45.43
N THR A 82 -3.47 -0.22 44.24
CA THR A 82 -3.30 -1.24 43.18
C THR A 82 -2.31 -2.32 43.60
N ASN A 83 -1.22 -1.94 44.28
CA ASN A 83 -0.21 -2.90 44.74
C ASN A 83 -0.76 -3.84 45.83
N GLU A 84 -1.58 -3.33 46.74
CA GLU A 84 -2.30 -4.18 47.71
C GLU A 84 -3.32 -5.09 47.01
N TYR A 85 -4.05 -4.55 46.04
CA TYR A 85 -5.05 -5.31 45.29
C TYR A 85 -4.41 -6.48 44.53
N PHE A 86 -3.30 -6.25 43.82
CA PHE A 86 -2.58 -7.31 43.09
C PHE A 86 -2.11 -8.45 44.00
N ARG A 87 -1.63 -8.11 45.20
CA ARG A 87 -1.19 -9.09 46.21
C ARG A 87 -2.37 -9.85 46.81
N ARG A 88 -3.41 -9.14 47.24
CA ARG A 88 -4.59 -9.73 47.92
C ARG A 88 -5.33 -10.71 47.01
N ASN A 89 -5.46 -10.38 45.72
CA ASN A 89 -6.16 -11.21 44.74
C ASN A 89 -5.24 -12.24 44.06
N LYS A 90 -3.98 -12.38 44.51
CA LYS A 90 -3.00 -13.32 43.94
C LYS A 90 -2.86 -13.19 42.42
N LEU A 91 -2.92 -11.96 41.91
CA LEU A 91 -2.69 -11.68 40.48
C LEU A 91 -1.19 -11.60 40.20
N TYR A 92 -0.45 -10.89 41.06
CA TYR A 92 1.00 -10.73 40.95
C TYR A 92 1.67 -10.87 42.32
N LYS A 93 2.93 -11.32 42.30
CA LYS A 93 3.82 -11.37 43.46
C LYS A 93 5.04 -10.50 43.24
N ILE A 94 5.61 -9.99 44.34
CA ILE A 94 6.83 -9.18 44.29
C ILE A 94 7.99 -10.09 43.90
N SER A 95 8.87 -9.59 43.04
CA SER A 95 10.12 -10.27 42.69
C SER A 95 11.26 -9.26 42.64
N GLU A 96 12.37 -9.61 43.28
CA GLU A 96 13.63 -8.87 43.21
C GLU A 96 14.65 -9.80 42.55
N ASN A 97 15.08 -9.45 41.34
CA ASN A 97 16.01 -10.28 40.58
C ASN A 97 16.86 -9.41 39.65
N GLU A 98 18.16 -9.71 39.58
CA GLU A 98 19.13 -8.98 38.76
C GLU A 98 18.79 -9.04 37.26
N PHE A 99 18.23 -10.15 36.77
CA PHE A 99 17.75 -10.29 35.40
C PHE A 99 16.65 -9.27 35.08
N LEU A 100 15.65 -9.12 35.97
CA LEU A 100 14.57 -8.15 35.79
C LEU A 100 15.10 -6.73 35.82
N SER A 101 16.01 -6.41 36.76
CA SER A 101 16.66 -5.10 36.83
C SER A 101 17.44 -4.76 35.56
N LYS A 102 18.16 -5.74 35.00
CA LYS A 102 18.91 -5.57 33.75
C LYS A 102 17.98 -5.35 32.55
N GLN A 103 16.94 -6.17 32.41
CA GLN A 103 15.95 -6.04 31.34
C GLN A 103 15.19 -4.71 31.44
N PHE A 104 14.83 -4.30 32.66
CA PHE A 104 14.19 -3.02 32.92
C PHE A 104 15.10 -1.84 32.54
N LYS A 105 16.38 -1.88 32.93
CA LYS A 105 17.33 -0.82 32.57
C LYS A 105 17.47 -0.69 31.06
N ASN A 106 17.59 -1.81 30.35
CA ASN A 106 17.66 -1.82 28.89
C ASN A 106 16.38 -1.25 28.26
N PHE A 107 15.21 -1.60 28.78
CA PHE A 107 13.93 -1.07 28.32
C PHE A 107 13.78 0.44 28.59
N MET A 108 14.12 0.91 29.80
CA MET A 108 14.01 2.32 30.15
C MET A 108 14.95 3.18 29.29
N LEU A 109 16.17 2.70 29.01
CA LEU A 109 17.10 3.35 28.10
C LEU A 109 16.56 3.40 26.67
N SER A 110 15.88 2.34 26.18
CA SER A 110 15.33 2.33 24.83
C SER A 110 14.20 3.34 24.62
N ILE A 111 13.53 3.78 25.68
CA ILE A 111 12.53 4.85 25.66
C ILE A 111 13.07 6.20 26.15
N GLY A 112 14.40 6.36 26.25
CA GLY A 112 15.05 7.64 26.57
C GLY A 112 14.97 8.04 28.04
N ILE A 113 14.76 7.10 28.96
CA ILE A 113 14.65 7.38 30.40
C ILE A 113 15.82 6.73 31.16
N GLU A 114 16.62 7.58 31.81
CA GLU A 114 17.60 7.12 32.80
C GLU A 114 16.92 6.84 34.14
N LYS A 115 16.77 5.56 34.48
CA LYS A 115 16.21 5.12 35.76
C LYS A 115 16.90 3.84 36.23
N GLU A 116 17.51 3.90 37.42
CA GLU A 116 18.33 2.81 37.93
C GLU A 116 17.61 1.90 38.94
N SER A 117 16.49 2.34 39.51
CA SER A 117 15.78 1.57 40.55
C SER A 117 14.27 1.50 40.31
N ALA A 118 13.73 0.28 40.42
CA ALA A 118 12.32 -0.04 40.36
C ALA A 118 12.05 -1.35 41.13
N GLN A 119 10.81 -1.54 41.58
CA GLN A 119 10.35 -2.79 42.16
C GLN A 119 9.42 -3.50 41.19
N PHE A 120 9.52 -4.84 41.12
CA PHE A 120 8.83 -5.62 40.10
C PHE A 120 7.76 -6.53 40.70
N PHE A 121 6.65 -6.62 39.97
CA PHE A 121 5.58 -7.57 40.15
C PHE A 121 5.56 -8.53 38.97
N ILE A 122 5.70 -9.82 39.23
CA ILE A 122 5.59 -10.89 38.23
C ILE A 122 4.29 -11.67 38.44
N PRO A 123 3.75 -12.36 37.42
CA PRO A 123 2.51 -13.13 37.57
C PRO A 123 2.62 -14.11 38.74
N TYR A 124 1.55 -14.23 39.54
CA TYR A 124 1.62 -14.94 40.83
C TYR A 124 2.07 -16.41 40.71
N ASN A 125 1.67 -17.07 39.63
CA ASN A 125 1.96 -18.48 39.36
C ASN A 125 3.26 -18.70 38.55
N GLN A 126 4.03 -17.65 38.27
CA GLN A 126 5.27 -17.73 37.50
C GLN A 126 6.49 -17.43 38.37
N ASP A 127 7.62 -18.03 38.03
CA ASP A 127 8.93 -17.75 38.58
C ASP A 127 9.86 -17.13 37.52
N ILE A 128 11.04 -16.67 37.94
CA ILE A 128 12.01 -16.03 37.03
C ILE A 128 12.45 -16.98 35.90
N SER A 129 12.54 -18.29 36.19
CA SER A 129 12.82 -19.30 35.17
C SER A 129 11.76 -19.36 34.07
N ASP A 130 10.50 -19.10 34.41
CA ASP A 130 9.40 -19.07 33.43
C ASP A 130 9.51 -17.83 32.54
N LEU A 131 9.89 -16.68 33.13
CA LEU A 131 10.13 -15.42 32.40
C LEU A 131 11.40 -15.44 31.53
N GLN A 132 12.29 -16.41 31.76
CA GLN A 132 13.49 -16.66 30.96
C GLN A 132 13.26 -17.73 29.89
N SER A 133 12.10 -18.39 29.88
CA SER A 133 11.83 -19.49 28.98
C SER A 133 11.60 -19.00 27.56
N ASP A 134 12.06 -19.78 26.57
CA ASP A 134 11.78 -19.49 25.17
C ASP A 134 10.30 -19.72 24.88
N HIS A 135 9.69 -18.73 24.25
CA HIS A 135 8.30 -18.76 23.86
C HIS A 135 8.13 -19.06 22.38
N LYS A 136 6.97 -19.62 22.05
CA LYS A 136 6.64 -20.01 20.66
C LYS A 136 5.42 -19.26 20.15
N CYS A 137 5.25 -19.32 18.83
CA CYS A 137 4.07 -18.78 18.15
C CYS A 137 3.17 -19.92 17.68
N TYR A 138 1.89 -19.85 18.05
CA TYR A 138 0.88 -20.82 17.68
C TYR A 138 -0.16 -20.17 16.79
N PHE A 139 -0.45 -20.82 15.66
CA PHE A 139 -1.46 -20.37 14.72
C PHE A 139 -2.69 -21.26 14.84
N ILE A 140 -3.86 -20.66 15.04
CA ILE A 140 -5.13 -21.38 15.18
C ILE A 140 -6.14 -20.95 14.12
N CYS A 141 -6.79 -21.93 13.49
CA CYS A 141 -7.97 -21.70 12.65
C CYS A 141 -9.25 -21.80 13.50
N PRO A 142 -10.09 -20.75 13.57
CA PRO A 142 -11.20 -20.69 14.53
C PRO A 142 -12.38 -21.63 14.21
N THR A 143 -12.50 -22.20 13.01
CA THR A 143 -13.36 -23.39 12.80
C THR A 143 -13.01 -24.23 11.57
N HIS A 144 -13.35 -25.52 11.63
CA HIS A 144 -13.32 -26.48 10.53
C HIS A 144 -14.55 -26.40 9.62
N CYS A 145 -15.67 -25.87 10.11
CA CYS A 145 -16.94 -25.82 9.37
C CYS A 145 -16.95 -24.60 8.44
N SER A 146 -17.22 -24.82 7.15
CA SER A 146 -17.34 -23.75 6.16
C SER A 146 -18.52 -22.83 6.51
N GLY A 147 -18.23 -21.58 6.87
CA GLY A 147 -19.25 -20.52 7.06
C GLY A 147 -19.38 -19.94 8.47
N GLN A 148 -18.71 -20.48 9.51
CA GLN A 148 -18.84 -19.97 10.89
C GLN A 148 -17.54 -19.40 11.51
N LYS A 149 -16.50 -19.15 10.70
CA LYS A 149 -15.19 -18.66 11.18
C LYS A 149 -15.24 -17.29 11.84
N GLU A 150 -16.03 -16.40 11.27
CA GLU A 150 -16.18 -15.05 11.81
C GLU A 150 -16.90 -15.08 13.18
N ASP A 151 -17.93 -15.92 13.32
CA ASP A 151 -18.67 -16.07 14.57
C ASP A 151 -17.83 -16.74 15.66
N ALA A 152 -17.01 -17.72 15.28
CA ALA A 152 -16.05 -18.34 16.17
C ALA A 152 -15.00 -17.34 16.66
N TRP A 153 -14.43 -16.54 15.75
CA TRP A 153 -13.54 -15.45 16.12
C TRP A 153 -14.20 -14.45 17.07
N LYS A 154 -15.41 -13.96 16.75
CA LYS A 154 -16.17 -13.03 17.62
C LYS A 154 -16.38 -13.61 19.01
N SER A 155 -16.67 -14.91 19.12
CA SER A 155 -16.79 -15.61 20.41
C SER A 155 -15.46 -15.68 21.16
N PHE A 156 -14.38 -16.06 20.49
CA PHE A 156 -13.03 -16.16 21.06
C PHE A 156 -12.54 -14.82 21.58
N PHE A 157 -12.72 -13.77 20.77
CA PHE A 157 -12.38 -12.41 21.11
C PHE A 157 -13.17 -11.92 22.34
N LYS A 158 -14.51 -12.05 22.30
CA LYS A 158 -15.39 -11.60 23.39
C LYS A 158 -15.14 -12.33 24.71
N LYS A 159 -14.83 -13.63 24.65
CA LYS A 159 -14.57 -14.46 25.84
C LYS A 159 -13.11 -14.40 26.31
N GLY A 160 -12.20 -13.83 25.52
CA GLY A 160 -10.77 -13.82 25.83
C GLY A 160 -10.16 -15.22 25.85
N ILE A 161 -10.56 -16.06 24.90
CA ILE A 161 -10.13 -17.46 24.82
C ILE A 161 -9.67 -17.81 23.40
N MET A 162 -9.01 -18.96 23.31
CA MET A 162 -8.80 -19.73 22.09
C MET A 162 -9.25 -21.16 22.39
N ALA A 163 -10.07 -21.78 21.54
CA ALA A 163 -10.59 -23.12 21.77
C ALA A 163 -10.45 -24.05 20.55
N ILE A 164 -10.38 -25.35 20.83
CA ILE A 164 -10.38 -26.44 19.84
C ILE A 164 -11.56 -27.40 20.09
N GLY A 165 -11.97 -28.16 19.07
CA GLY A 165 -13.20 -28.97 19.10
C GLY A 165 -13.03 -30.43 18.75
N TRP A 166 -13.26 -31.31 19.74
CA TRP A 166 -13.35 -32.77 19.66
C TRP A 166 -14.25 -33.27 20.82
N ASN A 167 -14.06 -34.49 21.35
CA ASN A 167 -14.89 -35.05 22.42
C ASN A 167 -14.93 -34.15 23.65
N ASN A 168 -16.09 -34.06 24.30
CA ASN A 168 -16.30 -33.30 25.54
C ASN A 168 -15.69 -33.96 26.80
N THR A 169 -14.60 -34.69 26.66
CA THR A 169 -13.90 -35.35 27.77
C THR A 169 -12.94 -34.37 28.45
N ASP A 170 -12.96 -34.28 29.78
CA ASP A 170 -11.98 -33.46 30.49
C ASP A 170 -10.60 -34.12 30.51
N TYR A 171 -9.74 -33.70 29.57
CA TYR A 171 -8.37 -34.18 29.50
C TYR A 171 -7.39 -33.51 30.47
N SER A 172 -7.82 -32.67 31.42
CA SER A 172 -6.89 -31.90 32.27
C SER A 172 -5.80 -32.77 32.93
N ASN A 173 -6.17 -33.97 33.39
CA ASN A 173 -5.26 -34.91 34.06
C ASN A 173 -4.69 -36.02 33.15
N TYR A 174 -4.98 -36.00 31.85
CA TYR A 174 -4.53 -37.02 30.91
C TYR A 174 -3.15 -36.67 30.35
N THR A 175 -2.32 -37.70 30.22
CA THR A 175 -1.06 -37.67 29.47
C THR A 175 -1.32 -37.66 27.96
N LEU A 176 -0.34 -37.20 27.18
CA LEU A 176 -0.46 -37.21 25.70
C LEU A 176 -0.60 -38.63 25.14
N GLU A 177 -0.02 -39.64 25.79
CA GLU A 177 -0.15 -41.05 25.41
C GLU A 177 -1.57 -41.57 25.62
N GLU A 178 -2.24 -41.18 26.71
CA GLU A 178 -3.63 -41.56 26.97
C GLU A 178 -4.58 -40.90 25.97
N ILE A 179 -4.38 -39.62 25.65
CA ILE A 179 -5.17 -38.93 24.63
C ILE A 179 -4.95 -39.58 23.25
N SER A 180 -3.71 -39.92 22.92
CA SER A 180 -3.37 -40.56 21.63
C SER A 180 -4.04 -41.93 21.44
N LYS A 181 -4.33 -42.65 22.53
CA LYS A 181 -5.07 -43.91 22.50
C LYS A 181 -6.56 -43.74 22.24
N GLU A 182 -7.14 -42.55 22.49
CA GLU A 182 -8.54 -42.26 22.19
C GLU A 182 -8.74 -41.83 20.73
N TYR A 183 -7.73 -41.22 20.12
CA TYR A 183 -7.76 -40.70 18.76
C TYR A 183 -6.83 -41.45 17.79
N VAL A 184 -6.69 -42.78 17.93
CA VAL A 184 -5.70 -43.60 17.18
C VAL A 184 -5.74 -43.35 15.67
N ASP A 185 -6.94 -43.16 15.11
CA ASP A 185 -7.16 -42.95 13.67
C ASP A 185 -7.32 -41.46 13.28
N ASP A 186 -7.26 -40.52 14.23
CA ASP A 186 -7.35 -39.06 13.98
C ASP A 186 -6.04 -38.34 14.35
N ALA A 187 -5.10 -38.35 13.41
CA ALA A 187 -3.83 -37.64 13.55
C ALA A 187 -3.99 -36.12 13.75
N LYS A 188 -5.09 -35.51 13.32
CA LYS A 188 -5.33 -34.06 13.50
C LYS A 188 -5.72 -33.76 14.95
N ALA A 189 -6.56 -34.60 15.55
CA ALA A 189 -6.90 -34.51 16.97
C ALA A 189 -5.65 -34.64 17.84
N ILE A 190 -4.86 -35.70 17.62
CA ILE A 190 -3.62 -35.93 18.37
C ILE A 190 -2.69 -34.72 18.28
N MET A 191 -2.51 -34.16 17.08
CA MET A 191 -1.66 -32.99 16.88
C MET A 191 -2.20 -31.75 17.60
N ALA A 192 -3.50 -31.46 17.50
CA ALA A 192 -4.09 -30.30 18.17
C ALA A 192 -4.05 -30.41 19.70
N PHE A 193 -4.36 -31.58 20.26
CA PHE A 193 -4.24 -31.83 21.70
C PHE A 193 -2.78 -31.76 22.18
N THR A 194 -1.84 -32.28 21.39
CA THR A 194 -0.41 -32.16 21.67
C THR A 194 0.00 -30.70 21.78
N LEU A 195 -0.38 -29.88 20.79
CA LEU A 195 0.01 -28.47 20.75
C LEU A 195 -0.66 -27.65 21.84
N ILE A 196 -1.98 -27.78 22.07
CA ILE A 196 -2.68 -26.99 23.10
C ILE A 196 -2.18 -27.31 24.52
N LYS A 197 -1.74 -28.56 24.76
CA LYS A 197 -1.12 -28.98 26.02
C LYS A 197 0.31 -28.47 26.19
N GLN A 198 1.00 -28.15 25.10
CA GLN A 198 2.35 -27.56 25.13
C GLN A 198 2.35 -26.05 25.34
N ILE A 199 1.23 -25.35 25.07
CA ILE A 199 1.13 -23.90 25.24
C ILE A 199 1.36 -23.53 26.70
N LYS A 200 2.26 -22.57 26.90
CA LYS A 200 2.57 -21.97 28.19
C LYS A 200 2.15 -20.51 28.19
N GLU A 201 1.94 -19.98 29.38
CA GLU A 201 1.68 -18.56 29.55
C GLU A 201 2.85 -17.72 29.00
N GLY A 202 2.56 -16.70 28.18
CA GLY A 202 3.56 -15.89 27.47
C GLY A 202 3.75 -16.26 25.99
N ASP A 203 3.28 -17.44 25.57
CA ASP A 203 3.30 -17.84 24.15
C ASP A 203 2.38 -16.95 23.30
N ILE A 204 2.78 -16.72 22.04
CA ILE A 204 2.03 -15.90 21.09
C ILE A 204 0.97 -16.75 20.39
N ILE A 205 -0.26 -16.24 20.35
CA ILE A 205 -1.40 -16.88 19.69
C ILE A 205 -1.86 -16.00 18.52
N CYS A 206 -1.83 -16.56 17.31
CA CYS A 206 -2.26 -15.93 16.06
C CYS A 206 -3.51 -16.63 15.53
N CYS A 207 -4.63 -15.92 15.46
CA CYS A 207 -5.86 -16.48 14.87
C CYS A 207 -5.86 -16.23 13.36
N THR A 208 -5.85 -17.29 12.55
CA THR A 208 -5.72 -17.19 11.09
C THR A 208 -7.04 -16.97 10.39
N ASN A 209 -7.01 -16.15 9.34
CA ASN A 209 -8.07 -16.05 8.34
C ASN A 209 -7.58 -16.71 7.04
N ASN A 210 -8.16 -17.86 6.67
CA ASN A 210 -7.68 -18.81 5.64
C ASN A 210 -7.44 -18.24 4.23
N ALA A 211 -7.78 -16.99 3.96
CA ALA A 211 -7.63 -16.41 2.63
C ALA A 211 -6.82 -15.11 2.58
N TYR A 212 -6.60 -14.38 3.69
CA TYR A 212 -6.11 -12.98 3.57
C TYR A 212 -5.32 -12.41 4.76
N GLY A 213 -5.13 -13.10 5.88
CA GLY A 213 -4.44 -12.50 7.04
C GLY A 213 -4.73 -13.14 8.39
N LEU A 214 -4.63 -12.37 9.48
CA LEU A 214 -4.90 -12.80 10.85
C LEU A 214 -6.12 -12.07 11.42
N TRP A 215 -7.07 -12.79 12.02
CA TRP A 215 -8.17 -12.17 12.77
C TRP A 215 -7.65 -11.39 13.99
N GLY A 216 -6.62 -11.90 14.65
CA GLY A 216 -5.93 -11.17 15.71
C GLY A 216 -4.70 -11.89 16.24
N ILE A 217 -3.91 -11.13 17.00
CA ILE A 217 -2.71 -11.58 17.70
C ILE A 217 -2.93 -11.36 19.21
N GLY A 218 -2.63 -12.36 20.02
CA GLY A 218 -2.77 -12.31 21.46
C GLY A 218 -1.71 -13.13 22.19
N ILE A 219 -1.75 -13.09 23.51
CA ILE A 219 -0.82 -13.82 24.39
C ILE A 219 -1.59 -14.85 25.19
N ALA A 220 -1.07 -16.07 25.31
CA ALA A 220 -1.60 -17.07 26.23
C ALA A 220 -1.45 -16.61 27.69
N THR A 221 -2.57 -16.55 28.42
CA THR A 221 -2.61 -16.20 29.85
C THR A 221 -2.96 -17.39 30.74
N SER A 222 -3.12 -18.57 30.14
CA SER A 222 -3.18 -19.85 30.86
C SER A 222 -2.64 -20.99 30.01
N SER A 223 -2.21 -22.06 30.64
CA SER A 223 -2.11 -23.38 30.02
C SER A 223 -3.50 -23.96 29.69
N TYR A 224 -3.54 -25.18 29.14
CA TYR A 224 -4.76 -25.94 28.82
C TYR A 224 -5.82 -25.89 29.92
N ARG A 225 -7.08 -25.67 29.52
CA ARG A 225 -8.28 -25.73 30.35
C ARG A 225 -9.40 -26.46 29.62
N PHE A 226 -10.35 -26.96 30.40
CA PHE A 226 -11.55 -27.62 29.91
C PHE A 226 -12.79 -26.92 30.46
N LYS A 227 -13.78 -26.72 29.58
CA LYS A 227 -15.14 -26.33 29.93
C LYS A 227 -16.07 -26.82 28.83
N GLU A 228 -16.98 -27.71 29.20
CA GLU A 228 -17.96 -28.26 28.28
C GLU A 228 -18.75 -27.16 27.55
N ASN A 229 -18.87 -27.32 26.23
CA ASN A 229 -19.66 -26.48 25.33
C ASN A 229 -19.35 -24.98 25.43
N ILE A 230 -18.06 -24.62 25.55
CA ILE A 230 -17.62 -23.23 25.66
C ILE A 230 -17.93 -22.42 24.40
N HIS A 231 -18.02 -23.03 23.22
CA HIS A 231 -18.44 -22.37 21.97
C HIS A 231 -19.11 -23.37 21.02
N LYS A 232 -20.12 -22.93 20.26
CA LYS A 232 -20.79 -23.75 19.24
C LYS A 232 -19.94 -23.77 17.97
N ALA A 233 -19.45 -24.94 17.58
CA ALA A 233 -18.52 -25.11 16.46
C ALA A 233 -19.21 -25.19 15.09
N GLY A 234 -20.50 -25.55 15.09
CA GLY A 234 -21.31 -25.72 13.89
C GLY A 234 -22.22 -26.93 13.99
N VAL A 235 -22.54 -27.49 12.84
CA VAL A 235 -23.25 -28.76 12.67
C VAL A 235 -22.30 -29.68 11.90
N ASP A 236 -22.14 -30.93 12.33
CA ASP A 236 -21.31 -31.91 11.62
C ASP A 236 -22.01 -32.52 10.39
N ASP A 237 -21.31 -33.43 9.71
CA ASP A 237 -21.82 -34.10 8.50
C ASP A 237 -23.06 -34.98 8.76
N ASP A 238 -23.29 -35.37 10.02
CA ASP A 238 -24.44 -36.17 10.46
C ASP A 238 -25.64 -35.30 10.91
N GLY A 239 -25.49 -33.97 10.94
CA GLY A 239 -26.54 -33.03 11.31
C GLY A 239 -26.61 -32.72 12.81
N GLU A 240 -25.64 -33.17 13.60
CA GLU A 240 -25.57 -32.96 15.04
C GLU A 240 -24.81 -31.67 15.40
N GLU A 241 -25.24 -31.01 16.47
CA GLU A 241 -24.59 -29.78 16.92
C GLU A 241 -23.23 -30.09 17.56
N THR A 242 -22.17 -29.49 17.03
CA THR A 242 -20.81 -29.65 17.55
C THR A 242 -20.38 -28.44 18.37
N TYR A 243 -19.51 -28.70 19.34
CA TYR A 243 -19.06 -27.70 20.31
C TYR A 243 -17.55 -27.78 20.54
N TYR A 244 -16.97 -26.65 20.94
CA TYR A 244 -15.61 -26.57 21.48
C TYR A 244 -15.68 -26.62 22.99
N SER A 245 -14.77 -27.38 23.59
CA SER A 245 -14.71 -27.60 25.03
C SER A 245 -13.31 -27.47 25.62
N HIS A 246 -12.28 -27.48 24.77
CA HIS A 246 -10.88 -27.39 25.19
C HIS A 246 -10.34 -26.02 24.81
N TYR A 247 -9.79 -25.29 25.77
CA TYR A 247 -9.42 -23.90 25.54
C TYR A 247 -8.23 -23.45 26.37
N ILE A 248 -7.67 -22.30 25.99
CA ILE A 248 -6.75 -21.50 26.80
C ILE A 248 -7.31 -20.08 26.90
N ASN A 249 -6.92 -19.36 27.95
CA ASN A 249 -7.19 -17.93 28.03
C ASN A 249 -6.17 -17.18 27.16
N VAL A 250 -6.65 -16.18 26.43
CA VAL A 250 -5.84 -15.35 25.53
C VAL A 250 -6.15 -13.88 25.75
N ALA A 251 -5.10 -13.08 25.97
CA ALA A 251 -5.17 -11.64 25.92
C ALA A 251 -4.98 -11.17 24.47
N TRP A 252 -6.08 -10.94 23.75
CA TRP A 252 -6.05 -10.38 22.39
C TRP A 252 -5.66 -8.90 22.45
N ILE A 253 -4.53 -8.55 21.83
CA ILE A 253 -3.92 -7.20 21.90
C ILE A 253 -3.91 -6.47 20.57
N CYS A 254 -3.96 -7.20 19.45
CA CYS A 254 -3.89 -6.63 18.11
C CYS A 254 -4.99 -7.24 17.23
N PHE A 255 -5.91 -6.42 16.76
CA PHE A 255 -6.99 -6.80 15.84
C PHE A 255 -7.60 -5.53 15.23
N LYS A 256 -8.25 -5.65 14.06
CA LYS A 256 -9.03 -4.53 13.49
C LYS A 256 -10.50 -4.71 13.87
N GLU A 257 -11.15 -3.66 14.36
CA GLU A 257 -12.59 -3.68 14.66
C GLU A 257 -13.44 -4.06 13.43
N GLN A 258 -12.94 -3.80 12.22
CA GLN A 258 -13.64 -3.98 10.95
C GLN A 258 -13.31 -5.30 10.20
N GLY A 259 -12.67 -6.28 10.85
CA GLY A 259 -12.45 -7.58 10.21
C GLY A 259 -11.18 -8.27 10.69
N PHE A 260 -10.12 -8.24 9.87
CA PHE A 260 -8.85 -8.95 10.10
C PHE A 260 -7.66 -8.06 9.73
N ILE A 261 -6.47 -8.42 10.20
CA ILE A 261 -5.17 -7.82 9.84
C ILE A 261 -4.71 -8.46 8.52
N PRO A 262 -4.69 -7.73 7.40
CA PRO A 262 -4.31 -8.30 6.11
C PRO A 262 -2.81 -8.63 6.05
N THR A 263 -2.42 -9.59 5.21
CA THR A 263 -1.01 -9.96 5.04
C THR A 263 -0.11 -8.81 4.58
N SER A 264 -0.68 -7.77 3.95
CA SER A 264 0.03 -6.54 3.56
C SER A 264 0.54 -5.77 4.77
N ASP A 265 -0.27 -5.64 5.82
CA ASP A 265 0.05 -4.89 7.05
C ASP A 265 1.08 -5.65 7.89
N LEU A 266 1.20 -6.96 7.66
CA LEU A 266 2.19 -7.83 8.26
C LEU A 266 3.42 -8.02 7.36
N HIS A 267 3.49 -7.40 6.17
CA HIS A 267 4.62 -7.57 5.23
C HIS A 267 5.00 -9.04 4.92
N ILE A 268 4.02 -9.95 4.85
CA ILE A 268 4.27 -11.40 4.68
C ILE A 268 4.56 -11.73 3.20
N HIS A 269 5.68 -12.40 2.92
CA HIS A 269 6.08 -12.84 1.57
C HIS A 269 5.81 -14.35 1.33
N ALA A 270 5.78 -14.80 0.07
CA ALA A 270 5.73 -16.24 -0.23
C ALA A 270 7.12 -16.87 0.06
N PRO A 271 7.21 -18.05 0.72
CA PRO A 271 6.16 -19.04 1.00
C PRO A 271 5.41 -18.88 2.34
N GLU A 272 5.72 -17.89 3.17
CA GLU A 272 5.06 -17.68 4.47
C GLU A 272 3.57 -17.36 4.37
N LYS A 273 3.13 -16.78 3.24
CA LYS A 273 1.70 -16.60 2.90
C LYS A 273 0.90 -17.91 2.91
N MET A 274 1.55 -19.06 2.71
CA MET A 274 0.91 -20.36 2.76
C MET A 274 0.85 -20.84 4.21
N TRP A 275 0.04 -20.20 5.05
CA TRP A 275 -0.45 -20.86 6.27
C TRP A 275 -1.33 -22.02 5.82
N GLN A 276 -0.69 -23.17 5.59
CA GLN A 276 -1.35 -24.38 5.16
C GLN A 276 -2.57 -24.62 6.08
N PRO A 277 -3.79 -24.76 5.56
CA PRO A 277 -5.00 -24.93 6.37
C PRO A 277 -5.08 -26.32 7.04
N TYR A 278 -3.96 -27.05 7.09
CA TYR A 278 -3.91 -28.43 7.52
C TYR A 278 -3.73 -28.53 9.04
N GLY A 279 -4.75 -28.11 9.78
CA GLY A 279 -4.83 -28.32 11.23
C GLY A 279 -5.61 -27.21 11.95
N THR A 280 -6.21 -27.56 13.08
CA THR A 280 -6.86 -26.57 13.98
C THR A 280 -5.82 -25.65 14.58
N LEU A 281 -4.67 -26.21 14.95
CA LEU A 281 -3.59 -25.54 15.67
C LEU A 281 -2.26 -25.98 15.06
N THR A 282 -1.34 -25.04 14.86
CA THR A 282 0.03 -25.29 14.39
C THR A 282 1.02 -24.45 15.18
N GLN A 283 2.28 -24.89 15.28
CA GLN A 283 3.35 -24.21 16.02
C GLN A 283 4.47 -23.83 15.07
N LYS A 284 5.03 -22.62 15.25
CA LYS A 284 6.22 -22.13 14.55
C LYS A 284 7.11 -21.34 15.52
N GLU A 285 8.36 -21.13 15.12
CA GLU A 285 9.17 -20.04 15.69
C GLU A 285 8.47 -18.70 15.48
N ILE A 286 8.70 -17.74 16.36
CA ILE A 286 8.07 -16.42 16.30
C ILE A 286 8.53 -15.73 15.00
N PRO A 287 7.65 -15.50 14.02
CA PRO A 287 8.06 -14.90 12.76
C PRO A 287 8.47 -13.45 12.95
N GLN A 288 9.46 -12.99 12.16
CA GLN A 288 9.96 -11.62 12.26
C GLN A 288 8.85 -10.59 12.04
N TYR A 289 7.92 -10.83 11.12
CA TYR A 289 6.80 -9.90 10.90
C TYR A 289 5.83 -9.80 12.07
N ILE A 290 5.64 -10.87 12.85
CA ILE A 290 4.84 -10.85 14.08
C ILE A 290 5.58 -10.00 15.11
N THR A 291 6.89 -10.21 15.25
CA THR A 291 7.77 -9.38 16.07
C THR A 291 7.71 -7.92 15.67
N ASP A 292 7.87 -7.59 14.39
CA ASP A 292 7.87 -6.22 13.86
C ASP A 292 6.51 -5.54 14.08
N TYR A 293 5.41 -6.25 13.83
CA TYR A 293 4.06 -5.74 14.04
C TYR A 293 3.77 -5.47 15.53
N ILE A 294 4.25 -6.33 16.42
CA ILE A 294 4.13 -6.17 17.87
C ILE A 294 5.04 -5.05 18.38
N LEU A 295 6.22 -4.87 17.79
CA LEU A 295 7.23 -3.92 18.25
C LEU A 295 7.15 -2.55 17.59
N LYS A 296 6.43 -2.40 16.46
CA LYS A 296 6.47 -1.20 15.62
C LYS A 296 7.91 -0.69 15.44
N ALA A 297 8.86 -1.60 15.18
CA ALA A 297 10.30 -1.29 15.12
C ALA A 297 10.75 -0.69 13.77
N ASN A 298 9.88 0.04 13.07
CA ASN A 298 10.24 0.86 11.92
C ASN A 298 9.84 2.31 12.20
N HIS A 299 10.77 3.02 12.83
CA HIS A 299 10.66 4.43 13.19
C HIS A 299 10.92 5.39 12.00
N THR A 300 10.76 4.95 10.75
CA THR A 300 11.17 5.78 9.60
C THR A 300 10.21 5.88 8.42
N ASP A 301 9.07 5.18 8.36
CA ASP A 301 8.15 5.33 7.21
C ASP A 301 6.65 5.42 7.56
N MET A 302 6.27 5.32 8.84
CA MET A 302 4.85 5.34 9.24
C MET A 302 4.36 6.70 9.76
N GLU A 303 5.27 7.60 10.14
CA GLU A 303 4.95 8.94 10.67
C GLU A 303 4.56 9.91 9.54
N THR A 304 5.32 9.92 8.44
CA THR A 304 5.02 10.73 7.25
C THR A 304 3.76 10.23 6.54
N THR A 305 3.58 8.90 6.46
CA THR A 305 2.42 8.28 5.80
C THR A 305 1.13 8.56 6.57
N ASN A 306 1.09 8.41 7.90
CA ASN A 306 -0.14 8.65 8.67
C ASN A 306 -0.57 10.13 8.72
N ARG A 307 0.38 11.08 8.74
CA ARG A 307 0.07 12.51 8.70
C ARG A 307 -0.40 12.96 7.32
N CYS A 308 0.16 12.38 6.26
CA CYS A 308 -0.23 12.71 4.89
C CYS A 308 -1.50 11.98 4.44
N ASN A 309 -1.89 10.86 5.06
CA ASN A 309 -3.00 10.00 4.62
C ASN A 309 -4.33 10.76 4.41
N GLU A 310 -4.69 11.71 5.27
CA GLU A 310 -5.90 12.53 5.07
C GLU A 310 -5.79 13.37 3.79
N TYR A 311 -4.64 14.01 3.58
CA TYR A 311 -4.38 14.84 2.40
C TYR A 311 -4.24 14.00 1.12
N ILE A 312 -3.64 12.81 1.22
CA ILE A 312 -3.53 11.85 0.12
C ILE A 312 -4.92 11.37 -0.27
N ALA A 313 -5.75 10.94 0.68
CA ALA A 313 -7.12 10.52 0.39
C ALA A 313 -7.94 11.66 -0.23
N LEU A 314 -7.78 12.89 0.27
CA LEU A 314 -8.45 14.07 -0.28
C LEU A 314 -7.97 14.37 -1.71
N LEU A 315 -6.67 14.29 -1.96
CA LEU A 315 -6.06 14.49 -3.27
C LEU A 315 -6.41 13.38 -4.26
N GLU A 316 -6.49 12.12 -3.81
CA GLU A 316 -6.89 10.99 -4.63
C GLU A 316 -8.35 11.07 -5.07
N ALA A 317 -9.22 11.47 -4.15
CA ALA A 317 -10.64 11.65 -4.43
C ALA A 317 -10.92 12.84 -5.36
N ASN A 318 -10.17 13.94 -5.23
CA ASN A 318 -10.47 15.20 -5.93
C ASN A 318 -9.49 15.56 -7.05
N LYS A 319 -8.39 14.83 -7.19
CA LYS A 319 -7.26 15.06 -8.13
C LYS A 319 -6.53 16.41 -8.02
N ASN A 320 -7.16 17.43 -7.47
CA ASN A 320 -6.61 18.76 -7.24
C ASN A 320 -6.88 19.23 -5.81
N LEU A 321 -5.86 19.73 -5.12
CA LEU A 321 -5.92 20.20 -3.73
C LEU A 321 -5.26 21.57 -3.60
N ILE A 322 -5.87 22.50 -2.88
CA ILE A 322 -5.25 23.75 -2.45
C ILE A 322 -5.02 23.70 -0.94
N LEU A 323 -3.75 23.88 -0.56
CA LEU A 323 -3.32 24.12 0.80
C LEU A 323 -3.30 25.64 1.02
N THR A 324 -4.16 26.15 1.89
CA THR A 324 -4.24 27.57 2.24
C THR A 324 -3.86 27.81 3.69
N GLY A 325 -3.67 29.05 4.10
CA GLY A 325 -3.35 29.39 5.48
C GLY A 325 -2.44 30.59 5.59
N ALA A 326 -2.16 30.96 6.84
CA ALA A 326 -1.28 32.08 7.15
C ALA A 326 0.16 31.90 6.63
N PRO A 327 0.97 32.97 6.53
CA PRO A 327 2.34 32.86 6.06
C PRO A 327 3.23 32.00 6.97
N GLY A 328 4.09 31.20 6.35
CA GLY A 328 5.07 30.38 7.06
C GLY A 328 4.52 29.12 7.74
N THR A 329 3.27 28.71 7.48
CA THR A 329 2.67 27.47 8.01
C THR A 329 3.18 26.19 7.32
N GLY A 330 4.15 26.29 6.42
CA GLY A 330 4.81 25.12 5.81
C GLY A 330 4.04 24.42 4.71
N LYS A 331 3.07 25.07 4.07
CA LYS A 331 2.24 24.49 2.99
C LYS A 331 3.08 23.86 1.87
N THR A 332 4.11 24.56 1.40
CA THR A 332 5.04 24.08 0.36
C THR A 332 5.88 22.90 0.82
N TYR A 333 6.20 22.82 2.12
CA TYR A 333 6.86 21.68 2.71
C TYR A 333 5.91 20.47 2.74
N LEU A 334 4.68 20.67 3.23
CA LEU A 334 3.64 19.63 3.27
C LEU A 334 3.27 19.11 1.87
N ALA A 335 3.17 19.96 0.86
CA ALA A 335 2.88 19.54 -0.52
C ALA A 335 3.93 18.55 -1.07
N ARG A 336 5.21 18.78 -0.76
CA ARG A 336 6.31 17.87 -1.14
C ARG A 336 6.29 16.59 -0.33
N GLU A 337 5.96 16.66 0.95
CA GLU A 337 5.78 15.47 1.80
C GLU A 337 4.64 14.59 1.27
N ILE A 338 3.49 15.17 0.90
CA ILE A 338 2.36 14.44 0.30
C ILE A 338 2.79 13.74 -0.99
N ALA A 339 3.45 14.45 -1.91
CA ALA A 339 3.91 13.86 -3.16
C ALA A 339 4.89 12.70 -2.94
N THR A 340 5.81 12.86 -1.99
CA THR A 340 6.79 11.84 -1.62
C THR A 340 6.11 10.62 -0.99
N ALA A 341 5.16 10.84 -0.08
CA ALA A 341 4.40 9.79 0.59
C ALA A 341 3.50 9.00 -0.38
N MET A 342 3.04 9.61 -1.48
CA MET A 342 2.33 8.92 -2.56
C MET A 342 3.24 8.07 -3.45
N GLY A 343 4.56 8.11 -3.25
CA GLY A 343 5.53 7.52 -4.17
C GLY A 343 5.46 8.15 -5.57
N ALA A 344 4.98 9.38 -5.66
CA ALA A 344 4.72 10.05 -6.93
C ALA A 344 5.97 10.76 -7.44
N GLU A 345 6.15 10.79 -8.75
CA GLU A 345 7.06 11.74 -9.38
C GLU A 345 6.44 13.13 -9.34
N TRP A 346 7.20 14.15 -8.95
CA TRP A 346 6.65 15.49 -8.82
C TRP A 346 7.52 16.57 -9.44
N GLU A 347 6.86 17.65 -9.83
CA GLU A 347 7.47 18.86 -10.36
C GLU A 347 6.91 20.06 -9.60
N PHE A 348 7.71 21.12 -9.48
CA PHE A 348 7.41 22.29 -8.68
C PHE A 348 7.59 23.57 -9.47
N VAL A 349 6.59 24.45 -9.42
CA VAL A 349 6.64 25.79 -9.99
C VAL A 349 6.08 26.81 -9.00
N GLN A 350 6.52 28.05 -9.10
CA GLN A 350 5.97 29.17 -8.33
C GLN A 350 5.39 30.20 -9.29
N PHE A 351 4.16 30.65 -9.06
CA PHE A 351 3.53 31.66 -9.90
C PHE A 351 4.00 33.07 -9.52
N HIS A 352 4.47 33.79 -10.53
CA HIS A 352 4.72 35.23 -10.47
C HIS A 352 3.55 35.96 -11.17
N PRO A 353 3.25 37.23 -10.85
CA PRO A 353 2.21 38.00 -11.54
C PRO A 353 2.33 38.09 -13.07
N SER A 354 3.53 37.85 -13.62
CA SER A 354 3.77 37.82 -15.06
C SER A 354 3.76 36.41 -15.67
N TYR A 355 3.51 35.38 -14.87
CA TYR A 355 3.49 33.98 -15.33
C TYR A 355 2.25 33.77 -16.20
N ASP A 356 2.42 33.20 -17.39
CA ASP A 356 1.36 33.11 -18.38
C ASP A 356 1.23 31.72 -19.03
N TYR A 357 0.28 31.61 -19.97
CA TYR A 357 0.02 30.39 -20.72
C TYR A 357 1.24 29.87 -21.46
N THR A 358 2.12 30.76 -21.94
CA THR A 358 3.28 30.38 -22.74
C THR A 358 4.36 29.67 -21.94
N ASP A 359 4.42 29.97 -20.64
CA ASP A 359 5.33 29.31 -19.70
C ASP A 359 4.74 27.98 -19.18
N PHE A 360 3.43 27.95 -18.94
CA PHE A 360 2.77 26.82 -18.30
C PHE A 360 2.36 25.71 -19.28
N VAL A 361 1.73 26.08 -20.40
CA VAL A 361 1.06 25.16 -21.32
C VAL A 361 1.85 25.01 -22.61
N GLU A 362 2.02 26.08 -23.38
CA GLU A 362 2.87 26.12 -24.58
C GLU A 362 2.97 27.52 -25.19
N GLY A 363 4.10 27.79 -25.86
CA GLY A 363 4.32 29.06 -26.54
C GLY A 363 5.34 28.98 -27.66
N LEU A 364 5.42 30.07 -28.43
CA LEU A 364 6.45 30.24 -29.45
C LEU A 364 7.73 30.81 -28.81
N ARG A 365 8.87 30.20 -29.12
CA ARG A 365 10.19 30.66 -28.71
C ARG A 365 11.06 30.93 -29.94
N PRO A 366 11.86 32.00 -29.93
CA PRO A 366 12.73 32.31 -31.07
C PRO A 366 13.80 31.23 -31.24
N THR A 367 14.07 30.84 -32.47
CA THR A 367 15.18 29.96 -32.82
C THR A 367 16.46 30.78 -33.03
N PRO A 368 17.66 30.19 -32.89
CA PRO A 368 18.90 30.85 -33.31
C PRO A 368 18.79 31.36 -34.76
N PRO A 369 19.45 32.48 -35.10
CA PRO A 369 19.38 33.04 -36.45
C PRO A 369 19.85 32.02 -37.50
N ASP A 370 19.12 31.94 -38.60
CA ASP A 370 19.56 31.13 -39.74
C ASP A 370 20.84 31.70 -40.38
N SER A 371 21.39 30.97 -41.35
CA SER A 371 22.58 31.40 -42.13
C SER A 371 22.43 32.76 -42.85
N ARG A 372 21.22 33.34 -42.90
CA ARG A 372 20.89 34.65 -43.49
C ARG A 372 20.54 35.70 -42.42
N GLY A 373 20.67 35.36 -41.13
CA GLY A 373 20.39 36.25 -40.01
C GLY A 373 18.91 36.38 -39.63
N ASN A 374 18.01 35.56 -40.20
CA ASN A 374 16.60 35.61 -39.86
C ASN A 374 16.31 34.81 -38.59
N ILE A 375 15.48 35.37 -37.71
CA ILE A 375 15.00 34.70 -36.49
C ILE A 375 13.72 33.95 -36.84
N GLY A 376 13.72 32.63 -36.63
CA GLY A 376 12.52 31.79 -36.71
C GLY A 376 11.83 31.67 -35.35
N PHE A 377 10.65 31.04 -35.34
CA PHE A 377 9.95 30.69 -34.10
C PHE A 377 9.63 29.19 -34.10
N GLU A 378 9.87 28.54 -32.97
CA GLU A 378 9.47 27.15 -32.74
C GLU A 378 8.48 27.06 -31.59
N ARG A 379 7.51 26.14 -31.71
CA ARG A 379 6.58 25.82 -30.64
C ARG A 379 7.31 25.02 -29.56
N LYS A 380 7.24 25.46 -28.32
CA LYS A 380 7.69 24.70 -27.14
C LYS A 380 6.53 24.41 -26.21
N ASN A 381 6.51 23.20 -25.68
CA ASN A 381 5.64 22.86 -24.57
C ASN A 381 6.07 23.65 -23.33
N GLY A 382 5.09 24.09 -22.55
CA GLY A 382 5.30 24.62 -21.22
C GLY A 382 5.51 23.50 -20.20
N VAL A 383 5.87 23.88 -18.98
CA VAL A 383 6.26 22.96 -17.91
C VAL A 383 5.18 21.91 -17.59
N PHE A 384 3.90 22.31 -17.56
CA PHE A 384 2.81 21.41 -17.21
C PHE A 384 2.46 20.45 -18.36
N LYS A 385 2.55 20.91 -19.61
CA LYS A 385 2.31 20.07 -20.79
C LYS A 385 3.41 19.01 -20.95
N GLU A 386 4.68 19.37 -20.73
CA GLU A 386 5.77 18.39 -20.67
C GLU A 386 5.58 17.38 -19.52
N PHE A 387 5.19 17.84 -18.33
CA PHE A 387 4.90 16.96 -17.20
C PHE A 387 3.81 15.92 -17.52
N CYS A 388 2.71 16.36 -18.13
CA CYS A 388 1.64 15.45 -18.56
C CYS A 388 2.11 14.47 -19.64
N LYS A 389 2.95 14.92 -20.58
CA LYS A 389 3.54 14.06 -21.62
C LYS A 389 4.38 12.93 -20.99
N ARG A 390 5.17 13.24 -19.98
CA ARG A 390 5.96 12.26 -19.20
C ARG A 390 5.07 11.28 -18.45
N ALA A 391 4.00 11.77 -17.82
CA ALA A 391 3.06 10.91 -17.11
C ALA A 391 2.40 9.87 -18.03
N ILE A 392 2.10 10.23 -19.30
CA ILE A 392 1.55 9.30 -20.29
C ILE A 392 2.61 8.28 -20.73
N SER A 393 3.81 8.73 -21.09
CA SER A 393 4.85 7.83 -21.61
C SER A 393 5.30 6.78 -20.60
N GLU A 394 5.29 7.09 -19.30
CA GLU A 394 5.58 6.11 -18.26
C GLU A 394 4.40 5.17 -17.96
N THR A 395 3.17 5.65 -18.16
CA THR A 395 1.95 4.83 -18.08
C THR A 395 1.93 3.80 -19.20
N ASP A 396 2.35 4.16 -20.41
CA ASP A 396 2.47 3.23 -21.54
C ASP A 396 3.57 2.17 -21.33
N ASN A 397 4.58 2.46 -20.50
CA ASN A 397 5.61 1.50 -20.11
C ASN A 397 5.17 0.58 -18.94
N THR A 398 4.24 1.02 -18.10
CA THR A 398 3.74 0.26 -16.92
C THR A 398 2.43 -0.48 -17.17
N ASN A 399 1.57 -0.03 -18.07
CA ASN A 399 0.30 -0.67 -18.46
C ASN A 399 0.45 -1.72 -19.59
N ASN A 400 1.48 -2.56 -19.53
CA ASN A 400 1.46 -3.84 -20.22
C ASN A 400 0.53 -4.82 -19.48
N SER A 401 -0.77 -4.51 -19.45
CA SER A 401 -1.83 -5.40 -18.93
C SER A 401 -3.03 -5.44 -19.88
N GLU A 402 -2.76 -5.88 -21.11
CA GLU A 402 -3.43 -7.06 -21.67
C GLU A 402 -2.29 -7.92 -22.20
N ASP A 403 -1.73 -8.84 -21.39
CA ASP A 403 -0.47 -9.55 -21.72
C ASP A 403 -0.46 -10.19 -23.11
N ASN A 404 -1.63 -10.62 -23.57
CA ASN A 404 -1.82 -11.17 -24.90
C ASN A 404 -1.73 -10.12 -26.02
N VAL A 405 -2.16 -8.88 -25.79
CA VAL A 405 -2.02 -7.76 -26.74
C VAL A 405 -0.59 -7.22 -26.74
N GLY A 406 0.06 -7.15 -25.58
CA GLY A 406 1.48 -6.79 -25.47
C GLY A 406 2.37 -7.76 -26.25
N ALA A 407 2.18 -9.06 -26.05
CA ALA A 407 2.84 -10.10 -26.83
C ALA A 407 2.53 -9.98 -28.33
N PHE A 408 1.26 -9.78 -28.70
CA PHE A 408 0.85 -9.61 -30.09
C PHE A 408 1.55 -8.42 -30.76
N LYS A 409 1.62 -7.26 -30.09
CA LYS A 409 2.35 -6.07 -30.56
C LYS A 409 3.84 -6.37 -30.73
N ARG A 410 4.47 -7.07 -29.78
CA ARG A 410 5.89 -7.47 -29.87
C ARG A 410 6.17 -8.30 -31.13
N TYR A 411 5.40 -9.36 -31.36
CA TYR A 411 5.59 -10.22 -32.53
C TYR A 411 5.25 -9.51 -33.85
N PHE A 412 4.33 -8.54 -33.83
CA PHE A 412 4.11 -7.66 -34.97
C PHE A 412 5.38 -6.85 -35.30
N TYR A 413 6.02 -6.22 -34.30
CA TYR A 413 7.25 -5.45 -34.53
C TYR A 413 8.44 -6.33 -34.90
N GLU A 414 8.56 -7.53 -34.35
CA GLU A 414 9.57 -8.51 -34.80
C GLU A 414 9.38 -8.91 -36.27
N LEU A 415 8.12 -9.11 -36.70
CA LEU A 415 7.81 -9.37 -38.11
C LEU A 415 8.17 -8.17 -39.00
N ILE A 416 7.91 -6.95 -38.54
CA ILE A 416 8.31 -5.71 -39.24
C ILE A 416 9.83 -5.66 -39.44
N ASP A 417 10.60 -5.92 -38.38
CA ASP A 417 12.05 -5.91 -38.44
C ASP A 417 12.60 -7.03 -39.33
N ASP A 418 11.99 -8.22 -39.30
CA ASP A 418 12.34 -9.31 -40.20
C ASP A 418 12.07 -8.96 -41.68
N ILE A 419 11.01 -8.20 -41.97
CA ILE A 419 10.71 -7.72 -43.32
C ILE A 419 11.74 -6.66 -43.73
N ARG A 420 12.02 -5.66 -42.88
CA ARG A 420 13.01 -4.60 -43.15
C ARG A 420 14.40 -5.17 -43.40
N ASN A 421 14.79 -6.18 -42.62
CA ASN A 421 16.08 -6.85 -42.74
C ASN A 421 16.10 -7.92 -43.86
N GLY A 422 15.02 -8.06 -44.63
CA GLY A 422 14.93 -8.99 -45.77
C GLY A 422 14.90 -10.48 -45.39
N LYS A 423 14.72 -10.81 -44.11
CA LYS A 423 14.54 -12.18 -43.60
C LYS A 423 13.18 -12.76 -44.01
N VAL A 424 12.14 -11.92 -44.04
CA VAL A 424 10.80 -12.26 -44.54
C VAL A 424 10.53 -11.48 -45.81
N LYS A 425 10.48 -12.18 -46.94
CA LYS A 425 10.25 -11.57 -48.27
C LYS A 425 8.82 -11.70 -48.77
N ASN A 426 8.07 -12.68 -48.26
CA ASN A 426 6.66 -12.90 -48.56
C ASN A 426 5.95 -13.53 -47.35
N ILE A 427 4.63 -13.32 -47.25
CA ILE A 427 3.73 -13.95 -46.28
C ILE A 427 2.69 -14.79 -47.04
N PRO A 428 2.37 -16.03 -46.62
CA PRO A 428 1.29 -16.81 -47.23
C PRO A 428 -0.07 -16.11 -47.09
N LEU A 429 -0.86 -16.08 -48.17
CA LEU A 429 -2.25 -15.64 -48.13
C LEU A 429 -3.15 -16.86 -48.42
N LYS A 430 -4.40 -16.86 -47.96
CA LYS A 430 -5.29 -18.02 -48.05
C LYS A 430 -5.46 -18.60 -49.47
N SER A 431 -5.41 -17.74 -50.50
CA SER A 431 -5.61 -18.13 -51.90
C SER A 431 -4.37 -18.03 -52.80
N LYS A 432 -3.21 -17.55 -52.30
CA LYS A 432 -1.95 -17.41 -53.05
C LYS A 432 -0.76 -17.06 -52.15
N ARG A 433 0.48 -17.28 -52.61
CA ARG A 433 1.65 -16.63 -52.00
C ARG A 433 1.66 -15.13 -52.34
N SER A 434 1.99 -14.28 -51.38
CA SER A 434 2.09 -12.85 -51.64
C SER A 434 3.38 -12.44 -52.37
N GLU A 435 3.36 -11.24 -52.98
CA GLU A 435 4.50 -10.60 -53.64
C GLU A 435 5.49 -9.97 -52.62
N LEU A 436 6.50 -9.25 -53.11
CA LEU A 436 7.55 -8.64 -52.29
C LEU A 436 6.95 -7.66 -51.25
N LEU A 437 7.34 -7.84 -49.98
CA LEU A 437 6.90 -7.01 -48.87
C LEU A 437 7.78 -5.76 -48.71
N ASN A 438 7.17 -4.64 -48.32
CA ASN A 438 7.87 -3.47 -47.82
C ASN A 438 7.15 -2.90 -46.59
N VAL A 439 7.88 -2.19 -45.75
CA VAL A 439 7.36 -1.52 -44.56
C VAL A 439 7.52 0.00 -44.72
N THR A 440 6.45 0.75 -44.51
CA THR A 440 6.52 2.23 -44.54
C THR A 440 7.24 2.80 -43.31
N SER A 441 7.56 4.10 -43.32
CA SER A 441 8.05 4.81 -42.13
C SER A 441 7.15 4.60 -40.91
N ASN A 442 5.83 4.56 -41.13
CA ASN A 442 4.83 4.41 -40.06
C ASN A 442 4.50 2.93 -39.75
N ASN A 443 5.49 2.02 -39.85
CA ASN A 443 5.38 0.59 -39.49
C ASN A 443 4.19 -0.16 -40.12
N THR A 444 3.75 0.23 -41.32
CA THR A 444 2.64 -0.41 -42.03
C THR A 444 3.17 -1.36 -43.10
N ILE A 445 2.67 -2.59 -43.14
CA ILE A 445 3.09 -3.61 -44.12
C ILE A 445 2.35 -3.38 -45.44
N LYS A 446 3.09 -3.25 -46.54
CA LYS A 446 2.57 -3.09 -47.91
C LYS A 446 3.18 -4.11 -48.85
N TRP A 447 2.46 -4.42 -49.93
CA TRP A 447 2.93 -5.29 -51.01
C TRP A 447 3.32 -4.45 -52.24
N GLN A 448 4.53 -4.68 -52.75
CA GLN A 448 5.01 -4.06 -53.98
C GLN A 448 4.61 -4.92 -55.19
N LYS A 449 4.09 -4.27 -56.24
CA LYS A 449 3.88 -4.91 -57.55
C LYS A 449 5.21 -4.99 -58.30
N LYS A 450 5.42 -6.05 -59.08
CA LYS A 450 6.63 -6.27 -59.92
C LYS A 450 6.92 -5.19 -60.99
N THR A 451 6.03 -4.23 -61.22
CA THR A 451 6.24 -3.13 -62.16
C THR A 451 6.47 -1.83 -61.39
N ASN A 452 7.61 -1.19 -61.63
CA ASN A 452 8.07 0.04 -60.97
C ASN A 452 6.97 1.09 -60.74
N GLU A 453 7.07 1.69 -59.55
CA GLU A 453 6.54 3.00 -59.12
C GLU A 453 5.17 3.14 -58.43
N GLU A 454 4.33 2.10 -58.31
CA GLU A 454 3.16 2.18 -57.40
C GLU A 454 3.05 0.97 -56.47
N SER A 455 3.41 1.19 -55.19
CA SER A 455 3.06 0.28 -54.09
C SER A 455 1.55 0.08 -54.08
N SER A 456 1.08 -1.17 -54.06
CA SER A 456 -0.36 -1.46 -54.07
C SER A 456 -1.08 -0.74 -52.92
N ALA A 457 -2.33 -0.33 -53.13
CA ALA A 457 -3.18 0.33 -52.13
C ALA A 457 -3.49 -0.54 -50.88
N ASN A 458 -2.92 -1.74 -50.81
CA ASN A 458 -3.24 -2.74 -49.81
C ASN A 458 -2.19 -2.69 -48.70
N ALA A 459 -2.60 -2.12 -47.57
CA ALA A 459 -1.75 -1.86 -46.42
C ALA A 459 -2.36 -2.48 -45.16
N VAL A 460 -1.52 -3.09 -44.32
CA VAL A 460 -1.92 -3.72 -43.06
C VAL A 460 -1.29 -2.97 -41.90
N SER A 461 -2.14 -2.35 -41.08
CA SER A 461 -1.77 -1.61 -39.86
C SER A 461 -2.08 -2.40 -38.58
N LEU A 462 -1.25 -2.21 -37.56
CA LEU A 462 -1.40 -2.80 -36.23
C LEU A 462 -2.76 -2.49 -35.60
N ASN A 463 -3.22 -1.23 -35.66
CA ASN A 463 -4.48 -0.81 -35.04
C ASN A 463 -5.70 -1.57 -35.56
N ARG A 464 -5.71 -1.99 -36.83
CA ARG A 464 -6.79 -2.82 -37.38
C ARG A 464 -6.59 -4.31 -37.08
N LEU A 465 -5.35 -4.79 -36.98
CA LEU A 465 -5.07 -6.17 -36.51
C LEU A 465 -5.52 -6.38 -35.06
N LEU A 466 -5.29 -5.38 -34.20
CA LEU A 466 -5.74 -5.41 -32.80
C LEU A 466 -7.26 -5.48 -32.64
N LYS A 467 -8.04 -5.04 -33.65
CA LYS A 467 -9.50 -5.23 -33.67
C LYS A 467 -9.93 -6.66 -34.02
N LEU A 468 -9.08 -7.41 -34.73
CA LEU A 468 -9.35 -8.80 -35.11
C LEU A 468 -8.92 -9.79 -34.03
N TYR A 469 -7.85 -9.48 -33.30
CA TYR A 469 -7.26 -10.37 -32.30
C TYR A 469 -8.21 -10.85 -31.19
N PRO A 470 -9.17 -10.06 -30.67
CA PRO A 470 -10.14 -10.55 -29.69
C PRO A 470 -10.99 -11.72 -30.18
N TYR A 471 -11.19 -11.83 -31.49
CA TYR A 471 -12.04 -12.85 -32.13
C TYR A 471 -11.25 -14.07 -32.61
N TYR A 472 -9.94 -13.95 -32.80
CA TYR A 472 -9.07 -15.00 -33.35
C TYR A 472 -7.76 -15.05 -32.58
N LYS A 473 -7.61 -16.07 -31.73
CA LYS A 473 -6.51 -16.23 -30.78
C LYS A 473 -5.49 -17.26 -31.23
N THR A 474 -5.83 -18.11 -32.21
CA THR A 474 -4.93 -19.15 -32.73
C THR A 474 -4.81 -19.10 -34.26
N ALA A 475 -3.69 -19.58 -34.79
CA ALA A 475 -3.47 -19.69 -36.24
C ALA A 475 -4.52 -20.59 -36.91
N LYS A 476 -4.98 -21.65 -36.20
CA LYS A 476 -6.01 -22.57 -36.68
C LYS A 476 -7.38 -21.92 -36.83
N GLU A 477 -7.82 -21.10 -35.87
CA GLU A 477 -9.08 -20.35 -35.97
C GLU A 477 -9.08 -19.41 -37.18
N VAL A 478 -7.91 -18.84 -37.51
CA VAL A 478 -7.74 -18.03 -38.72
C VAL A 478 -7.81 -18.89 -39.99
N GLU A 479 -7.22 -20.09 -39.98
CA GLU A 479 -7.30 -21.05 -41.11
C GLU A 479 -8.72 -21.52 -41.39
N ASP A 480 -9.48 -21.84 -40.35
CA ASP A 480 -10.84 -22.40 -40.43
C ASP A 480 -11.90 -21.37 -40.88
N MET A 481 -11.55 -20.09 -41.07
CA MET A 481 -12.48 -19.03 -41.52
C MET A 481 -13.08 -19.32 -42.92
N GLU A 482 -14.36 -19.70 -43.00
CA GLU A 482 -15.00 -20.05 -44.28
C GLU A 482 -15.12 -18.87 -45.27
N ASN A 483 -15.62 -17.71 -44.83
CA ASN A 483 -15.82 -16.52 -45.68
C ASN A 483 -15.02 -15.30 -45.17
N ILE A 484 -13.73 -15.24 -45.50
CA ILE A 484 -12.82 -14.16 -45.06
C ILE A 484 -13.38 -12.76 -45.38
N ASP A 485 -13.93 -12.59 -46.58
CA ASP A 485 -14.36 -11.28 -47.03
C ASP A 485 -15.50 -10.73 -46.19
N GLN A 486 -16.49 -11.54 -45.86
CA GLN A 486 -17.61 -11.12 -45.03
C GLN A 486 -17.17 -10.94 -43.58
N THR A 487 -16.41 -11.89 -43.03
CA THR A 487 -16.03 -11.91 -41.62
C THR A 487 -15.07 -10.78 -41.24
N ILE A 488 -14.01 -10.56 -42.02
CA ILE A 488 -13.04 -9.49 -41.74
C ILE A 488 -13.63 -8.11 -42.08
N ARG A 489 -14.43 -7.97 -43.16
CA ARG A 489 -15.11 -6.69 -43.47
C ARG A 489 -16.05 -6.25 -42.37
N ASN A 490 -16.80 -7.18 -41.78
CA ASN A 490 -17.74 -6.87 -40.72
C ASN A 490 -17.04 -6.29 -39.47
N ILE A 491 -15.78 -6.67 -39.20
CA ILE A 491 -15.04 -6.23 -38.00
C ILE A 491 -14.25 -4.94 -38.26
N ILE A 492 -13.48 -4.87 -39.37
CA ILE A 492 -12.52 -3.76 -39.59
C ILE A 492 -12.87 -2.83 -40.75
N GLY A 493 -13.87 -3.17 -41.59
CA GLY A 493 -14.28 -2.39 -42.76
C GLY A 493 -13.28 -2.39 -43.93
N GLY A 494 -13.77 -2.49 -45.17
CA GLY A 494 -12.98 -2.26 -46.40
C GLY A 494 -12.39 -3.48 -47.13
N ALA A 495 -11.70 -3.25 -48.26
CA ALA A 495 -11.47 -4.25 -49.32
C ALA A 495 -10.17 -5.10 -49.26
N ASN A 496 -9.49 -5.20 -48.11
CA ASN A 496 -8.15 -5.84 -48.01
C ASN A 496 -8.07 -7.05 -47.06
N THR A 497 -9.17 -7.80 -46.97
CA THR A 497 -9.38 -8.91 -46.02
C THR A 497 -8.32 -10.00 -46.09
N THR A 498 -7.91 -10.39 -47.30
CA THR A 498 -6.92 -11.46 -47.52
C THR A 498 -5.53 -11.10 -46.98
N TYR A 499 -5.16 -9.81 -46.97
CA TYR A 499 -3.87 -9.34 -46.46
C TYR A 499 -3.84 -9.28 -44.92
N TYR A 500 -4.93 -8.80 -44.32
CA TYR A 500 -5.11 -8.85 -42.86
C TYR A 500 -5.13 -10.29 -42.34
N TRP A 501 -5.77 -11.20 -43.08
CA TRP A 501 -5.73 -12.64 -42.79
C TRP A 501 -4.29 -13.18 -42.73
N GLY A 502 -3.47 -12.87 -43.74
CA GLY A 502 -2.10 -13.42 -43.83
C GLY A 502 -1.17 -12.89 -42.73
N VAL A 503 -1.25 -11.60 -42.42
CA VAL A 503 -0.42 -11.00 -41.35
C VAL A 503 -0.87 -11.46 -39.97
N LEU A 504 -2.18 -11.57 -39.72
CA LEU A 504 -2.71 -12.10 -38.47
C LEU A 504 -2.28 -13.55 -38.25
N HIS A 505 -2.40 -14.39 -39.29
CA HIS A 505 -1.98 -15.80 -39.25
C HIS A 505 -0.49 -15.95 -38.91
N GLU A 506 0.38 -15.16 -39.56
CA GLU A 506 1.83 -15.22 -39.34
C GLU A 506 2.23 -14.80 -37.91
N ILE A 507 1.58 -13.79 -37.33
CA ILE A 507 1.84 -13.35 -35.95
C ILE A 507 1.43 -14.43 -34.95
N LEU A 508 0.23 -14.99 -35.09
CA LEU A 508 -0.27 -16.04 -34.20
C LEU A 508 0.58 -17.32 -34.30
N ARG A 509 1.01 -17.69 -35.51
CA ARG A 509 1.94 -18.80 -35.73
C ARG A 509 3.27 -18.59 -35.01
N ARG A 510 3.81 -17.36 -35.02
CA ARG A 510 5.06 -17.02 -34.31
C ARG A 510 4.91 -17.11 -32.80
N MET A 511 3.77 -16.67 -32.28
CA MET A 511 3.41 -16.80 -30.86
C MET A 511 3.37 -18.27 -30.43
N GLU A 512 2.62 -19.12 -31.15
CA GLU A 512 2.47 -20.55 -30.86
C GLU A 512 3.81 -21.32 -30.93
N LYS A 513 4.71 -20.95 -31.84
CA LYS A 513 6.04 -21.56 -31.97
C LYS A 513 6.94 -21.26 -30.76
N CYS A 514 6.80 -20.08 -30.14
CA CYS A 514 7.56 -19.73 -28.95
C CYS A 514 7.10 -20.55 -27.74
N ASP A 515 5.78 -20.66 -27.52
CA ASP A 515 5.21 -21.41 -26.41
C ASP A 515 5.53 -22.91 -26.49
N THR A 516 5.48 -23.50 -27.69
CA THR A 516 5.88 -24.90 -27.88
C THR A 516 7.37 -25.15 -27.61
N THR A 517 8.25 -24.18 -27.87
CA THR A 517 9.68 -24.27 -27.55
C THR A 517 9.93 -24.20 -26.03
N GLU A 518 9.13 -23.43 -25.29
CA GLU A 518 9.17 -23.38 -23.82
C GLU A 518 8.63 -24.67 -23.18
N ILE A 519 7.48 -25.18 -23.65
CA ILE A 519 6.91 -26.47 -23.18
C ILE A 519 7.91 -27.61 -23.35
N ALA A 520 8.62 -27.65 -24.48
CA ALA A 520 9.61 -28.67 -24.78
C ALA A 520 10.71 -28.79 -23.69
N LYS A 521 11.02 -27.71 -22.95
CA LYS A 521 12.01 -27.74 -21.85
C LYS A 521 11.54 -28.55 -20.64
N PHE A 522 10.23 -28.65 -20.44
CA PHE A 522 9.63 -29.31 -19.28
C PHE A 522 9.32 -30.79 -19.53
N ILE A 523 9.46 -31.26 -20.78
CA ILE A 523 9.13 -32.63 -21.17
C ILE A 523 10.42 -33.41 -21.42
N LYS A 524 10.69 -34.40 -20.57
CA LYS A 524 11.87 -35.27 -20.67
C LYS A 524 11.46 -36.72 -20.99
N PRO A 525 12.21 -37.44 -21.84
CA PRO A 525 12.08 -38.89 -21.96
C PRO A 525 12.28 -39.58 -20.60
N ASP A 526 11.71 -40.78 -20.45
CA ASP A 526 11.75 -41.63 -19.25
C ASP A 526 11.00 -41.09 -18.01
N MET A 527 10.08 -40.14 -18.20
CA MET A 527 9.25 -39.60 -17.13
C MET A 527 7.90 -40.32 -17.04
N TRP A 528 7.39 -40.50 -15.82
CA TRP A 528 6.03 -40.99 -15.57
C TRP A 528 5.10 -39.84 -15.20
N ILE A 529 3.97 -39.71 -15.90
CA ILE A 529 2.94 -38.71 -15.64
C ILE A 529 1.61 -39.38 -15.30
N PRO A 530 0.86 -38.90 -14.30
CA PRO A 530 -0.47 -39.41 -14.01
C PRO A 530 -1.47 -38.93 -15.08
N SER A 531 -2.42 -39.78 -15.43
CA SER A 531 -3.63 -39.37 -16.17
C SER A 531 -4.37 -38.25 -15.45
N SER A 532 -5.14 -37.43 -16.18
CA SER A 532 -5.92 -36.32 -15.60
C SER A 532 -6.93 -36.79 -14.53
N THR A 533 -7.40 -38.04 -14.61
CA THR A 533 -8.30 -38.64 -13.61
C THR A 533 -7.56 -39.35 -12.47
N GLY A 534 -6.23 -39.43 -12.51
CA GLY A 534 -5.39 -40.11 -11.51
C GLY A 534 -5.50 -41.63 -11.49
N ARG A 535 -6.22 -42.26 -12.44
CA ARG A 535 -6.52 -43.70 -12.44
C ARG A 535 -5.42 -44.56 -13.05
N THR A 536 -4.68 -44.02 -14.02
CA THR A 536 -3.57 -44.68 -14.70
C THR A 536 -2.34 -43.77 -14.76
N LYS A 537 -1.17 -44.33 -15.04
CA LYS A 537 0.07 -43.59 -15.32
C LYS A 537 0.51 -43.82 -16.76
N TYR A 538 1.14 -42.81 -17.35
CA TYR A 538 1.73 -42.87 -18.69
C TYR A 538 3.24 -42.64 -18.58
N HIS A 539 3.99 -43.39 -19.37
CA HIS A 539 5.43 -43.29 -19.52
C HIS A 539 5.77 -42.51 -20.79
N ILE A 540 6.67 -41.53 -20.70
CA ILE A 540 7.17 -40.79 -21.86
C ILE A 540 8.33 -41.56 -22.50
N ASP A 541 8.04 -42.29 -23.58
CA ASP A 541 9.01 -43.18 -24.24
C ASP A 541 10.07 -42.41 -25.03
N SER A 542 9.66 -41.34 -25.73
CA SER A 542 10.59 -40.50 -26.50
C SER A 542 9.98 -39.14 -26.83
N PHE A 543 10.83 -38.15 -27.06
CA PHE A 543 10.43 -36.82 -27.49
C PHE A 543 11.36 -36.34 -28.60
N ASP A 544 10.81 -36.04 -29.78
CA ASP A 544 11.58 -35.62 -30.96
C ASP A 544 11.64 -34.08 -31.14
N GLY A 545 11.19 -33.32 -30.13
CA GLY A 545 11.09 -31.87 -30.18
C GLY A 545 9.74 -31.35 -30.70
N SER A 546 8.96 -32.19 -31.40
CA SER A 546 7.66 -31.82 -31.97
C SER A 546 6.52 -32.74 -31.55
N LYS A 547 6.82 -34.02 -31.31
CA LYS A 547 5.88 -35.06 -30.93
C LYS A 547 6.42 -35.87 -29.76
N ILE A 548 5.53 -36.20 -28.83
CA ILE A 548 5.80 -36.95 -27.61
C ILE A 548 5.22 -38.34 -27.78
N ALA A 549 6.05 -39.37 -27.67
CA ALA A 549 5.61 -40.77 -27.64
C ALA A 549 5.34 -41.20 -26.19
N LEU A 550 4.16 -41.74 -25.94
CA LEU A 550 3.69 -42.16 -24.62
C LEU A 550 3.21 -43.61 -24.65
N SER A 551 3.55 -44.38 -23.62
CA SER A 551 3.00 -45.71 -23.36
C SER A 551 2.27 -45.75 -22.02
N GLY A 552 1.36 -46.70 -21.82
CA GLY A 552 0.66 -46.89 -20.55
C GLY A 552 0.39 -48.36 -20.30
N ASP A 553 -0.03 -48.72 -19.08
CA ASP A 553 -0.15 -50.10 -18.58
C ASP A 553 -1.04 -51.03 -19.44
N SER A 554 -1.83 -50.49 -20.39
CA SER A 554 -2.84 -51.25 -21.13
C SER A 554 -2.73 -51.18 -22.66
N ILE A 555 -1.88 -50.34 -23.29
CA ILE A 555 -1.90 -50.13 -24.77
C ILE A 555 -0.51 -49.75 -25.35
N LYS A 556 -0.29 -50.10 -26.62
CA LYS A 556 0.89 -49.78 -27.47
C LYS A 556 1.26 -48.28 -27.45
N PRO A 557 2.56 -47.94 -27.67
CA PRO A 557 3.05 -46.56 -27.72
C PRO A 557 2.28 -45.67 -28.72
N TYR A 558 1.91 -44.47 -28.30
CA TYR A 558 1.14 -43.51 -29.08
C TYR A 558 1.85 -42.14 -29.15
N LYS A 559 1.78 -41.44 -30.30
CA LYS A 559 2.51 -40.18 -30.54
C LYS A 559 1.58 -38.96 -30.59
N ILE A 560 1.91 -37.91 -29.85
CA ILE A 560 1.07 -36.71 -29.69
C ILE A 560 1.85 -35.44 -30.05
N PRO A 561 1.31 -34.57 -30.93
CA PRO A 561 1.89 -33.26 -31.21
C PRO A 561 1.91 -32.33 -29.99
N LEU A 562 2.98 -31.54 -29.84
CA LEU A 562 3.06 -30.52 -28.78
C LEU A 562 1.98 -29.44 -28.90
N SER A 563 1.52 -29.16 -30.11
CA SER A 563 0.39 -28.24 -30.38
C SER A 563 -0.88 -28.70 -29.67
N ASP A 564 -1.14 -30.00 -29.64
CA ASP A 564 -2.35 -30.56 -29.03
C ASP A 564 -2.27 -30.47 -27.50
N VAL A 565 -1.07 -30.53 -26.94
CA VAL A 565 -0.80 -30.29 -25.51
C VAL A 565 -1.06 -28.83 -25.14
N LEU A 566 -0.61 -27.88 -25.97
CA LEU A 566 -0.86 -26.45 -25.75
C LEU A 566 -2.36 -26.12 -25.87
N ILE A 567 -3.05 -26.69 -26.87
CA ILE A 567 -4.52 -26.57 -27.01
C ILE A 567 -5.22 -27.15 -25.79
N ALA A 568 -4.80 -28.34 -25.32
CA ALA A 568 -5.35 -28.95 -24.13
C ALA A 568 -5.08 -28.11 -22.87
N TYR A 569 -3.94 -27.42 -22.81
CA TYR A 569 -3.57 -26.54 -21.73
C TYR A 569 -4.44 -25.29 -21.69
N ASN A 570 -4.56 -24.58 -22.81
CA ASN A 570 -5.35 -23.36 -22.92
C ASN A 570 -6.84 -23.59 -22.65
N ASN A 571 -7.36 -24.76 -23.03
CA ASN A 571 -8.74 -25.14 -22.80
C ASN A 571 -8.99 -25.88 -21.47
N LYS A 572 -7.97 -26.01 -20.61
CA LYS A 572 -8.03 -26.71 -19.31
C LYS A 572 -8.70 -28.09 -19.40
N LEU A 573 -8.39 -28.87 -20.42
CA LEU A 573 -9.09 -30.13 -20.71
C LEU A 573 -8.97 -31.20 -19.59
N TRP A 574 -8.09 -30.99 -18.61
CA TRP A 574 -7.99 -31.83 -17.42
C TRP A 574 -9.14 -31.63 -16.42
N GLU A 575 -9.94 -30.55 -16.54
CA GLU A 575 -11.08 -30.24 -15.64
C GLU A 575 -12.40 -30.93 -16.03
N GLY A 576 -12.41 -31.79 -17.06
CA GLY A 576 -13.56 -32.68 -17.34
C GLY A 576 -14.25 -32.53 -18.69
N GLY A 577 -13.61 -31.95 -19.70
CA GLY A 577 -14.18 -31.73 -21.06
C GLY A 577 -13.87 -32.82 -22.11
N GLN A 578 -13.32 -33.97 -21.73
CA GLN A 578 -12.73 -34.93 -22.67
C GLN A 578 -13.80 -35.81 -23.35
N LYS A 579 -13.76 -35.92 -24.68
CA LYS A 579 -14.62 -36.84 -25.46
C LYS A 579 -13.77 -38.00 -26.00
N ASN A 580 -13.44 -38.97 -25.15
CA ASN A 580 -12.76 -40.26 -25.44
C ASN A 580 -11.71 -40.29 -26.57
N GLY A 581 -10.45 -40.59 -26.23
CA GLY A 581 -9.37 -40.81 -27.21
C GLY A 581 -8.12 -39.98 -26.91
N ASN A 582 -7.53 -39.39 -27.95
CA ASN A 582 -6.27 -38.63 -27.92
C ASN A 582 -6.25 -37.48 -26.90
N ASP A 583 -7.42 -36.91 -26.59
CA ASP A 583 -7.59 -35.80 -25.63
C ASP A 583 -7.15 -36.17 -24.21
N SER A 584 -7.23 -37.46 -23.84
CA SER A 584 -6.88 -37.91 -22.49
C SER A 584 -5.39 -37.79 -22.20
N TYR A 585 -4.55 -38.12 -23.18
CA TYR A 585 -3.10 -38.00 -23.08
C TYR A 585 -2.61 -36.54 -23.17
N ALA A 586 -3.20 -35.74 -24.08
CA ALA A 586 -2.90 -34.32 -24.20
C ALA A 586 -3.30 -33.56 -22.92
N ALA A 587 -4.45 -33.90 -22.33
CA ALA A 587 -4.88 -33.35 -21.05
C ALA A 587 -4.01 -33.79 -19.87
N ALA A 588 -3.47 -35.03 -19.87
CA ALA A 588 -2.54 -35.48 -18.85
C ALA A 588 -1.23 -34.67 -18.88
N LEU A 589 -0.67 -34.43 -20.08
CA LEU A 589 0.49 -33.57 -20.27
C LEU A 589 0.20 -32.10 -19.91
N ALA A 590 -0.96 -31.58 -20.27
CA ALA A 590 -1.38 -30.23 -19.92
C ALA A 590 -1.56 -30.05 -18.40
N MET A 591 -2.16 -31.03 -17.72
CA MET A 591 -2.26 -31.06 -16.25
C MET A 591 -0.87 -31.10 -15.60
N TYR A 592 0.05 -31.90 -16.16
CA TYR A 592 1.43 -31.96 -15.67
C TYR A 592 2.09 -30.57 -15.75
N LEU A 593 2.00 -29.90 -16.90
CA LEU A 593 2.50 -28.53 -17.09
C LEU A 593 1.88 -27.56 -16.07
N PHE A 594 0.56 -27.62 -15.86
CA PHE A 594 -0.12 -26.77 -14.89
C PHE A 594 0.38 -27.00 -13.46
N LYS A 595 0.55 -28.27 -13.06
CA LYS A 595 1.04 -28.64 -11.72
C LYS A 595 2.47 -28.19 -11.45
N ILE A 596 3.33 -28.17 -12.46
CA ILE A 596 4.69 -27.65 -12.31
C ILE A 596 4.77 -26.12 -12.41
N GLY A 597 3.62 -25.43 -12.49
CA GLY A 597 3.54 -23.98 -12.57
C GLY A 597 3.94 -23.41 -13.92
N TYR A 598 3.91 -24.21 -14.99
CA TYR A 598 4.06 -23.67 -16.35
C TYR A 598 2.85 -22.79 -16.65
N THR A 599 3.08 -21.52 -16.99
CA THR A 599 2.09 -20.57 -17.50
C THR A 599 2.51 -20.17 -18.92
N PRO A 600 1.65 -20.40 -19.95
CA PRO A 600 1.93 -19.92 -21.29
C PRO A 600 2.10 -18.41 -21.26
N GLY A 601 3.27 -17.95 -21.68
CA GLY A 601 3.55 -16.53 -21.86
C GLY A 601 3.28 -15.60 -20.68
N ASN A 602 3.43 -16.01 -19.39
CA ASN A 602 3.28 -15.02 -18.31
C ASN A 602 4.12 -15.21 -17.04
N ARG A 603 4.98 -14.22 -16.76
CA ARG A 603 5.45 -13.84 -15.43
C ARG A 603 4.53 -12.71 -14.95
N LEU A 604 3.92 -12.93 -13.79
CA LEU A 604 3.16 -11.98 -12.97
C LEU A 604 1.73 -11.70 -13.48
N ILE A 605 0.74 -12.21 -12.74
CA ILE A 605 -0.40 -11.47 -12.16
C ILE A 605 -1.34 -12.51 -11.54
N GLN A 606 -1.45 -12.47 -10.21
CA GLN A 606 -2.74 -12.53 -9.54
C GLN A 606 -2.77 -11.34 -8.60
N ASN A 607 -3.30 -10.23 -9.11
CA ASN A 607 -3.81 -9.08 -8.39
C ASN A 607 -4.87 -8.48 -9.32
N GLU A 608 -6.13 -8.82 -9.08
CA GLU A 608 -7.24 -7.98 -9.49
C GLU A 608 -8.07 -7.72 -8.25
N LEU A 609 -7.90 -6.51 -7.70
CA LEU A 609 -8.96 -5.62 -7.21
C LEU A 609 -8.31 -4.33 -6.67
N SER A 610 -7.63 -3.59 -7.56
CA SER A 610 -7.49 -2.13 -7.56
C SER A 610 -6.59 -1.73 -8.73
N ASN A 611 -7.12 -0.96 -9.68
CA ASN A 611 -6.33 -0.27 -10.70
C ASN A 611 -5.52 0.85 -10.02
N ASP A 612 -4.39 0.54 -9.39
CA ASP A 612 -3.51 1.57 -8.83
C ASP A 612 -2.02 1.25 -8.95
N ASN A 613 -1.62 0.50 -9.98
CA ASN A 613 -0.20 0.28 -10.29
C ASN A 613 0.33 1.21 -11.39
N THR A 614 -0.43 2.26 -11.76
CA THR A 614 0.07 3.36 -12.57
C THR A 614 0.87 4.30 -11.68
N LYS A 615 2.15 4.52 -12.00
CA LYS A 615 3.00 5.49 -11.28
C LYS A 615 2.28 6.85 -11.21
N LYS A 616 2.15 7.38 -10.00
CA LYS A 616 1.44 8.64 -9.73
C LYS A 616 2.37 9.83 -10.02
N PHE A 617 1.78 10.93 -10.47
CA PHE A 617 2.48 12.15 -10.83
C PHE A 617 1.84 13.34 -10.11
N VAL A 618 2.59 14.13 -9.33
CA VAL A 618 2.06 15.28 -8.58
C VAL A 618 2.69 16.58 -9.07
N PHE A 619 1.89 17.54 -9.52
CA PHE A 619 2.35 18.84 -9.95
C PHE A 619 2.06 19.90 -8.86
N ILE A 620 3.12 20.49 -8.30
CA ILE A 620 3.01 21.43 -7.17
C ILE A 620 3.11 22.87 -7.71
N ILE A 621 2.10 23.68 -7.42
CA ILE A 621 2.02 25.10 -7.80
C ILE A 621 2.05 25.96 -6.53
N ASP A 622 3.18 26.58 -6.28
CA ASP A 622 3.35 27.50 -5.16
C ASP A 622 2.80 28.88 -5.50
N GLU A 623 2.19 29.53 -4.51
CA GLU A 623 1.63 30.88 -4.66
C GLU A 623 0.62 30.97 -5.83
N ILE A 624 -0.25 29.96 -5.94
CA ILE A 624 -1.15 29.74 -7.08
C ILE A 624 -2.04 30.95 -7.39
N ASN A 625 -2.33 31.75 -6.38
CA ASN A 625 -3.18 32.94 -6.43
C ASN A 625 -2.46 34.21 -6.94
N ARG A 626 -1.13 34.19 -7.07
CA ARG A 626 -0.36 35.33 -7.58
C ARG A 626 -0.38 35.47 -9.10
N GLY A 627 -0.84 34.44 -9.81
CA GLY A 627 -1.07 34.47 -11.26
C GLY A 627 -2.56 34.43 -11.59
N GLU A 628 -2.94 34.92 -12.77
CA GLU A 628 -4.31 34.82 -13.26
C GLU A 628 -4.58 33.39 -13.77
N ILE A 629 -4.96 32.50 -12.86
CA ILE A 629 -5.11 31.05 -13.08
C ILE A 629 -5.92 30.75 -14.35
N SER A 630 -7.03 31.46 -14.57
CA SER A 630 -7.90 31.24 -15.74
C SER A 630 -7.19 31.53 -17.06
N LYS A 631 -6.27 32.51 -17.11
CA LYS A 631 -5.43 32.77 -18.30
C LYS A 631 -4.27 31.78 -18.41
N ILE A 632 -3.65 31.41 -17.29
CA ILE A 632 -2.50 30.49 -17.27
C ILE A 632 -2.93 29.09 -17.75
N PHE A 633 -4.05 28.57 -17.26
CA PHE A 633 -4.56 27.26 -17.67
C PHE A 633 -5.23 27.30 -19.04
N GLY A 634 -5.80 28.45 -19.46
CA GLY A 634 -6.45 28.59 -20.76
C GLY A 634 -7.50 27.51 -21.02
N GLU A 635 -7.34 26.74 -22.10
CA GLU A 635 -8.27 25.68 -22.48
C GLU A 635 -8.21 24.47 -21.53
N LEU A 636 -7.11 24.30 -20.79
CA LEU A 636 -6.92 23.19 -19.83
C LEU A 636 -7.87 23.27 -18.64
N PHE A 637 -8.50 24.42 -18.44
CA PHE A 637 -9.54 24.66 -17.45
C PHE A 637 -10.64 23.58 -17.45
N PHE A 638 -10.95 23.01 -18.62
CA PHE A 638 -11.88 21.91 -18.75
C PHE A 638 -11.28 20.58 -18.28
N SER A 639 -10.06 20.27 -18.72
CA SER A 639 -9.39 18.97 -18.51
C SER A 639 -8.86 18.73 -17.09
N ILE A 640 -8.71 19.77 -16.27
CA ILE A 640 -8.28 19.60 -14.87
C ILE A 640 -9.40 19.08 -13.96
N ASP A 641 -10.65 19.23 -14.39
CA ASP A 641 -11.82 18.77 -13.65
C ASP A 641 -11.77 17.22 -13.53
N PRO A 642 -11.92 16.65 -12.31
CA PRO A 642 -11.79 15.20 -12.12
C PRO A 642 -12.68 14.35 -13.01
N GLY A 643 -13.86 14.85 -13.41
CA GLY A 643 -14.77 14.13 -14.31
C GLY A 643 -14.39 14.18 -15.79
N TYR A 644 -13.42 15.03 -16.16
CA TYR A 644 -12.99 15.28 -17.54
C TYR A 644 -11.48 15.10 -17.67
N ARG A 645 -10.88 14.16 -16.94
CA ARG A 645 -9.50 13.72 -17.13
C ARG A 645 -9.41 12.59 -18.15
N GLY A 646 -8.19 12.31 -18.62
CA GLY A 646 -7.95 11.32 -19.67
C GLY A 646 -8.45 11.78 -21.05
N GLU A 647 -8.53 10.83 -22.00
CA GLU A 647 -8.85 11.15 -23.40
C GLU A 647 -10.24 11.77 -23.61
N SER A 648 -11.20 11.52 -22.71
CA SER A 648 -12.54 12.13 -22.74
C SER A 648 -12.50 13.64 -22.47
N GLY A 649 -11.48 14.09 -21.74
CA GLY A 649 -11.20 15.48 -21.38
C GLY A 649 -10.50 16.32 -22.43
N ARG A 650 -10.33 15.80 -23.65
CA ARG A 650 -9.41 16.35 -24.65
C ARG A 650 -9.81 17.73 -25.15
N VAL A 651 -8.84 18.63 -25.20
CA VAL A 651 -8.97 20.01 -25.70
C VAL A 651 -7.91 20.29 -26.77
N LYS A 652 -8.23 21.19 -27.70
CA LYS A 652 -7.27 21.68 -28.70
C LYS A 652 -6.59 22.92 -28.12
N THR A 653 -5.26 22.87 -27.91
CA THR A 653 -4.48 24.00 -27.39
C THR A 653 -4.24 25.08 -28.47
N GLN A 654 -3.79 26.27 -28.09
CA GLN A 654 -3.61 27.41 -29.01
C GLN A 654 -2.73 27.08 -30.23
N TYR A 655 -1.68 26.29 -30.04
CA TYR A 655 -0.74 25.90 -31.10
C TYR A 655 -0.89 24.43 -31.51
N GLN A 656 -2.06 23.83 -31.30
CA GLN A 656 -2.33 22.43 -31.62
C GLN A 656 -2.02 22.07 -33.08
N ASN A 657 -2.35 22.97 -34.02
CA ASN A 657 -2.13 22.76 -35.45
C ASN A 657 -0.65 22.69 -35.84
N MET A 658 0.27 23.06 -34.93
CA MET A 658 1.71 23.00 -35.13
C MET A 658 2.34 21.70 -34.58
N ILE A 659 1.53 20.80 -34.00
CA ILE A 659 1.98 19.46 -33.62
C ILE A 659 1.91 18.57 -34.85
N THR A 660 3.06 18.30 -35.47
CA THR A 660 3.15 17.52 -36.71
C THR A 660 3.57 16.07 -36.50
N ASP A 661 4.06 15.73 -35.32
CA ASP A 661 4.47 14.36 -34.98
C ASP A 661 3.27 13.54 -34.53
N GLU A 662 2.85 12.56 -35.35
CA GLU A 662 1.75 11.63 -35.05
C GLU A 662 2.03 10.73 -33.83
N HIS A 663 3.29 10.65 -33.36
CA HIS A 663 3.68 9.89 -32.16
C HIS A 663 3.58 10.72 -30.88
N ASP A 664 3.35 12.03 -30.98
CA ASP A 664 3.09 12.85 -29.80
C ASP A 664 1.74 12.43 -29.20
N PRO A 665 1.67 12.08 -27.90
CA PRO A 665 0.40 11.67 -27.27
C PRO A 665 -0.67 12.77 -27.33
N PHE A 666 -0.27 14.02 -27.57
CA PHE A 666 -1.15 15.17 -27.74
C PHE A 666 -1.40 15.57 -29.19
N TYR A 667 -1.02 14.75 -30.19
CA TYR A 667 -1.27 15.03 -31.61
C TYR A 667 -2.75 15.33 -31.91
N GLU A 668 -3.65 14.53 -31.33
CA GLU A 668 -5.10 14.70 -31.49
C GLU A 668 -5.71 15.75 -30.55
N GLY A 669 -4.94 16.31 -29.62
CA GLY A 669 -5.40 17.24 -28.60
C GLY A 669 -4.79 16.93 -27.24
N PHE A 670 -4.65 17.96 -26.42
CA PHE A 670 -4.14 17.83 -25.05
C PHE A 670 -5.23 17.32 -24.10
N TYR A 671 -4.84 16.54 -23.10
CA TYR A 671 -5.66 16.22 -21.95
C TYR A 671 -4.77 16.02 -20.72
N VAL A 672 -5.35 16.14 -19.51
CA VAL A 672 -4.63 15.86 -18.27
C VAL A 672 -4.81 14.36 -17.93
N PRO A 673 -3.73 13.58 -17.75
CA PRO A 673 -3.82 12.17 -17.41
C PRO A 673 -4.48 11.90 -16.04
N GLU A 674 -5.07 10.70 -15.89
CA GLU A 674 -5.77 10.29 -14.65
C GLU A 674 -4.83 10.07 -13.46
N ASN A 675 -3.56 9.73 -13.75
CA ASN A 675 -2.50 9.53 -12.76
C ASN A 675 -1.75 10.83 -12.40
N VAL A 676 -2.14 11.97 -12.97
CA VAL A 676 -1.63 13.30 -12.59
C VAL A 676 -2.48 13.90 -11.48
N TYR A 677 -1.86 14.55 -10.52
CA TYR A 677 -2.49 15.22 -9.38
C TYR A 677 -1.92 16.64 -9.27
N ILE A 678 -2.70 17.60 -8.78
CA ILE A 678 -2.26 19.00 -8.65
C ILE A 678 -2.37 19.44 -7.18
N ILE A 679 -1.29 19.98 -6.62
CA ILE A 679 -1.31 20.62 -5.28
C ILE A 679 -0.94 22.09 -5.42
N GLY A 680 -1.88 22.98 -5.14
CA GLY A 680 -1.65 24.43 -5.04
C GLY A 680 -1.33 24.84 -3.60
N THR A 681 -0.46 25.83 -3.40
CA THR A 681 -0.31 26.52 -2.12
C THR A 681 -0.74 27.97 -2.24
N MET A 682 -1.34 28.51 -1.17
CA MET A 682 -1.85 29.87 -1.15
C MET A 682 -1.67 30.53 0.23
N ASN A 683 -1.35 31.81 0.26
CA ASN A 683 -1.46 32.63 1.48
C ASN A 683 -2.78 33.41 1.47
N ASP A 684 -3.48 33.45 2.61
CA ASP A 684 -4.81 34.06 2.72
C ASP A 684 -4.80 35.60 2.66
N ILE A 685 -3.68 36.24 3.04
CA ILE A 685 -3.60 37.69 3.28
C ILE A 685 -2.84 38.47 2.20
N ASP A 686 -2.30 37.80 1.18
CA ASP A 686 -1.51 38.47 0.16
C ASP A 686 -2.38 39.46 -0.62
N ARG A 687 -2.13 40.77 -0.41
CA ARG A 687 -2.98 41.87 -0.92
C ARG A 687 -2.84 42.10 -2.44
N SER A 688 -1.84 41.51 -3.08
CA SER A 688 -1.51 41.65 -4.51
C SER A 688 -1.97 40.47 -5.37
N VAL A 689 -3.00 39.76 -4.92
CA VAL A 689 -3.43 38.47 -5.42
C VAL A 689 -4.65 38.59 -6.32
N GLU A 690 -4.70 37.77 -7.37
CA GLU A 690 -5.87 37.62 -8.22
C GLU A 690 -6.97 36.82 -7.49
N SER A 691 -8.21 37.34 -7.52
CA SER A 691 -9.33 36.64 -6.88
C SER A 691 -9.67 35.38 -7.68
N MET A 692 -9.51 34.21 -7.07
CA MET A 692 -9.82 32.96 -7.74
C MET A 692 -11.33 32.82 -7.98
N ASP A 693 -11.70 32.65 -9.26
CA ASP A 693 -13.11 32.60 -9.67
C ASP A 693 -13.86 31.38 -9.09
N PHE A 694 -15.18 31.46 -9.07
CA PHE A 694 -16.03 30.42 -8.49
C PHE A 694 -15.97 29.08 -9.27
N ALA A 695 -15.67 29.11 -10.57
CA ALA A 695 -15.55 27.91 -11.37
C ALA A 695 -14.23 27.18 -11.07
N MET A 696 -13.14 27.89 -10.81
CA MET A 696 -11.88 27.35 -10.32
C MET A 696 -12.02 26.82 -8.91
N ARG A 697 -12.67 27.56 -8.00
CA ARG A 697 -12.90 27.09 -6.62
C ARG A 697 -13.55 25.71 -6.53
N ARG A 698 -14.46 25.37 -7.45
CA ARG A 698 -15.16 24.07 -7.47
C ARG A 698 -14.32 22.88 -7.97
N ARG A 699 -13.18 23.12 -8.62
CA ARG A 699 -12.32 22.06 -9.19
C ARG A 699 -11.16 21.66 -8.30
N PHE A 700 -10.99 22.37 -7.18
CA PHE A 700 -9.99 22.08 -6.16
C PHE A 700 -10.71 21.77 -4.84
N ALA A 701 -10.23 20.75 -4.14
CA ALA A 701 -10.47 20.64 -2.71
C ALA A 701 -9.65 21.71 -1.96
N TRP A 702 -10.15 22.19 -0.84
CA TRP A 702 -9.50 23.23 -0.05
C TRP A 702 -9.21 22.71 1.34
N LYS A 703 -7.97 22.88 1.81
CA LYS A 703 -7.56 22.54 3.15
C LYS A 703 -6.72 23.66 3.73
N GLU A 704 -7.22 24.26 4.80
CA GLU A 704 -6.49 25.25 5.58
C GLU A 704 -5.43 24.55 6.45
N ILE A 705 -4.24 25.14 6.53
CA ILE A 705 -3.11 24.71 7.33
C ILE A 705 -2.80 25.79 8.35
N LYS A 706 -3.07 25.50 9.62
CA LYS A 706 -2.83 26.42 10.75
C LYS A 706 -1.37 26.44 11.16
N ALA A 707 -0.97 27.50 11.87
CA ALA A 707 0.42 27.69 12.33
C ALA A 707 0.93 26.60 13.27
N ASN A 708 0.04 25.95 14.02
CA ASN A 708 0.36 24.89 14.97
C ASN A 708 0.26 23.46 14.38
N GLU A 709 -0.26 23.28 13.16
CA GLU A 709 -0.51 21.95 12.58
C GLU A 709 0.71 21.34 11.89
N ASN A 710 1.68 22.16 11.47
CA ASN A 710 2.87 21.73 10.73
C ASN A 710 4.17 22.13 11.45
N THR A 711 4.32 21.67 12.68
CA THR A 711 5.52 21.97 13.50
C THR A 711 6.68 21.01 13.26
N GLY A 712 6.49 19.93 12.49
CA GLY A 712 7.55 18.94 12.21
C GLY A 712 8.78 19.52 11.49
N MET A 713 8.64 20.63 10.77
CA MET A 713 9.80 21.32 10.20
C MET A 713 10.79 21.85 11.24
N LEU A 714 10.37 21.95 12.51
CA LEU A 714 11.16 22.38 13.66
C LEU A 714 11.79 21.20 14.43
N ASP A 715 11.62 19.96 13.95
CA ASP A 715 12.16 18.77 14.62
C ASP A 715 13.69 18.79 14.73
N SER A 716 14.37 19.51 13.84
CA SER A 716 15.83 19.73 13.88
C SER A 716 16.31 20.41 15.16
N PHE A 717 15.45 21.16 15.86
CA PHE A 717 15.81 21.85 17.10
C PHE A 717 15.76 20.97 18.35
N GLY A 718 15.32 19.70 18.24
CA GLY A 718 15.28 18.76 19.36
C GLY A 718 14.57 19.33 20.59
N GLY A 719 15.26 19.39 21.73
CA GLY A 719 14.70 19.89 22.99
C GLY A 719 14.26 21.37 22.97
N LEU A 720 14.78 22.17 22.04
CA LEU A 720 14.42 23.59 21.91
C LEU A 720 13.09 23.79 21.14
N LYS A 721 12.61 22.76 20.42
CA LYS A 721 11.36 22.80 19.64
C LYS A 721 10.17 23.31 20.46
N ASN A 722 10.00 22.82 21.69
CA ASN A 722 8.86 23.17 22.54
C ASN A 722 8.90 24.63 23.02
N GLU A 723 10.10 25.17 23.26
CA GLU A 723 10.26 26.59 23.57
C GLU A 723 9.88 27.48 22.37
N ILE A 724 10.34 27.09 21.18
CA ILE A 724 10.05 27.78 19.92
C ILE A 724 8.54 27.79 19.65
N ILE A 725 7.87 26.63 19.74
CA ILE A 725 6.43 26.50 19.55
C ILE A 725 5.67 27.35 20.57
N SER A 726 6.09 27.31 21.84
CA SER A 726 5.47 28.12 22.89
C SER A 726 5.58 29.62 22.60
N LYS A 727 6.75 30.10 22.13
CA LYS A 727 6.97 31.50 21.76
C LYS A 727 6.14 31.90 20.53
N MET A 728 6.06 31.03 19.53
CA MET A 728 5.22 31.21 18.35
C MET A 728 3.74 31.31 18.72
N ASN A 729 3.23 30.40 19.56
CA ASN A 729 1.82 30.40 19.98
C ASN A 729 1.48 31.64 20.80
N ARG A 730 2.37 32.10 21.70
CA ARG A 730 2.18 33.36 22.43
C ARG A 730 2.07 34.56 21.48
N LEU A 731 2.96 34.63 20.49
CA LEU A 731 2.93 35.68 19.48
C LEU A 731 1.62 35.62 18.66
N ASN A 732 1.21 34.43 18.21
CA ASN A 732 -0.02 34.25 17.45
C ASN A 732 -1.29 34.59 18.26
N ASN A 733 -1.34 34.21 19.54
CA ASN A 733 -2.43 34.59 20.43
C ASN A 733 -2.51 36.11 20.65
N ALA A 734 -1.38 36.81 20.63
CA ALA A 734 -1.36 38.27 20.72
C ALA A 734 -1.79 38.94 19.40
N ILE A 735 -1.52 38.32 18.25
CA ILE A 735 -2.03 38.76 16.94
C ILE A 735 -3.55 38.56 16.90
N TRP A 736 -4.01 37.33 17.14
CA TRP A 736 -5.41 36.94 17.15
C TRP A 736 -5.59 35.61 17.90
N ASN A 737 -6.36 35.61 18.98
CA ASN A 737 -6.74 34.41 19.70
C ASN A 737 -8.07 33.87 19.13
N GLU A 738 -8.02 32.69 18.52
CA GLU A 738 -9.21 32.05 17.92
C GLU A 738 -10.24 31.58 18.96
N GLU A 739 -9.84 31.27 20.19
CA GLU A 739 -10.74 30.80 21.25
C GLU A 739 -11.56 31.94 21.83
N THR A 740 -10.93 33.09 22.07
CA THR A 740 -11.59 34.26 22.63
C THR A 740 -12.17 35.20 21.57
N ASN A 741 -11.77 35.04 20.30
CA ASN A 741 -12.05 35.97 19.20
C ASN A 741 -11.59 37.40 19.52
N GLU A 742 -10.44 37.53 20.20
CA GLU A 742 -9.83 38.80 20.57
C GLU A 742 -8.41 38.88 20.02
N GLY A 743 -7.95 40.08 19.68
CA GLY A 743 -6.63 40.30 19.11
C GLY A 743 -6.37 41.76 18.80
N ILE A 744 -5.40 42.01 17.91
CA ILE A 744 -5.17 43.34 17.38
C ILE A 744 -6.29 43.67 16.38
N GLU A 745 -6.92 44.83 16.54
CA GLU A 745 -7.99 45.30 15.67
C GLU A 745 -7.56 45.30 14.19
N GLY A 746 -8.38 44.67 13.34
CA GLY A 746 -8.13 44.54 11.90
C GLY A 746 -7.26 43.34 11.49
N LEU A 747 -6.74 42.56 12.45
CA LEU A 747 -6.07 41.28 12.20
C LEU A 747 -6.98 40.10 12.55
N SER A 748 -6.63 38.92 12.03
CA SER A 748 -7.33 37.65 12.24
C SER A 748 -6.33 36.48 12.19
N ALA A 749 -6.79 35.23 12.34
CA ALA A 749 -5.94 34.04 12.26
C ALA A 749 -5.14 33.94 10.94
N ALA A 750 -5.63 34.53 9.86
CA ALA A 750 -4.93 34.59 8.57
C ALA A 750 -3.58 35.35 8.64
N TYR A 751 -3.37 36.16 9.68
CA TYR A 751 -2.15 36.91 9.96
C TYR A 751 -1.21 36.21 10.96
N HIS A 752 -1.51 34.98 11.38
CA HIS A 752 -0.59 34.19 12.20
C HIS A 752 0.75 33.97 11.49
N ILE A 753 1.79 33.74 12.30
CA ILE A 753 3.13 33.40 11.85
C ILE A 753 3.35 31.91 12.11
N GLY A 754 3.63 31.16 11.05
CA GLY A 754 3.93 29.73 11.17
C GLY A 754 5.40 29.40 11.44
N GLY A 755 5.66 28.11 11.72
CA GLY A 755 6.96 27.58 12.12
C GLY A 755 8.10 27.85 11.13
N ALA A 756 7.83 28.09 9.85
CA ALA A 756 8.90 28.34 8.86
C ALA A 756 9.67 29.63 9.14
N TYR A 757 9.04 30.63 9.78
CA TYR A 757 9.75 31.83 10.24
C TYR A 757 10.69 31.50 11.39
N PHE A 758 10.21 30.71 12.36
CA PHE A 758 11.00 30.31 13.52
C PHE A 758 12.12 29.33 13.17
N LYS A 759 11.98 28.56 12.09
CA LYS A 759 13.06 27.71 11.56
C LYS A 759 14.32 28.51 11.18
N LYS A 760 14.18 29.78 10.81
CA LYS A 760 15.32 30.66 10.51
C LYS A 760 16.24 30.91 11.71
N LEU A 761 15.88 30.47 12.91
CA LEU A 761 16.78 30.44 14.05
C LEU A 761 18.06 29.62 13.77
N GLU A 762 18.00 28.61 12.88
CA GLU A 762 19.16 27.84 12.37
C GLU A 762 20.24 28.73 11.70
N LEU A 763 19.89 29.94 11.27
CA LEU A 763 20.83 30.88 10.64
C LEU A 763 21.73 31.59 11.66
N TYR A 764 21.47 31.42 12.96
CA TYR A 764 22.13 32.13 14.05
C TYR A 764 22.77 31.16 15.04
N ASP A 765 23.67 31.66 15.88
CA ASP A 765 24.38 30.88 16.90
C ASP A 765 23.48 30.58 18.12
N TYR A 766 22.40 29.83 17.88
CA TYR A 766 21.42 29.48 18.91
C TYR A 766 21.95 28.47 19.93
N GLU A 767 22.99 27.71 19.57
CA GLU A 767 23.61 26.71 20.45
C GLU A 767 24.46 27.37 21.54
N ASN A 768 25.21 28.45 21.22
CA ASN A 768 26.06 29.14 22.18
C ASN A 768 25.44 30.41 22.76
N ASN A 769 24.49 31.06 22.04
CA ASN A 769 23.88 32.31 22.46
C ASN A 769 22.41 32.44 22.01
N LEU A 770 21.56 31.60 22.59
CA LEU A 770 20.12 31.56 22.33
C LEU A 770 19.40 32.93 22.46
N PRO A 771 19.66 33.77 23.49
CA PRO A 771 19.02 35.09 23.59
C PRO A 771 19.34 36.01 22.40
N GLU A 772 20.60 36.03 21.96
CA GLU A 772 21.02 36.82 20.81
C GLU A 772 20.46 36.28 19.50
N ALA A 773 20.41 34.95 19.34
CA ALA A 773 19.78 34.31 18.19
C ALA A 773 18.29 34.67 18.06
N TYR A 774 17.54 34.68 19.17
CA TYR A 774 16.14 35.14 19.16
C TYR A 774 16.00 36.63 18.85
N ARG A 775 16.95 37.46 19.31
CA ARG A 775 16.99 38.89 18.97
C ARG A 775 17.19 39.09 17.47
N GLN A 776 18.13 38.34 16.88
CA GLN A 776 18.40 38.38 15.45
C GLN A 776 17.22 37.86 14.62
N LEU A 777 16.55 36.79 15.08
CA LEU A 777 15.32 36.29 14.47
C LEU A 777 14.21 37.36 14.44
N TRP A 778 14.02 38.06 15.56
CA TRP A 778 13.05 39.14 15.66
C TRP A 778 13.35 40.27 14.67
N GLU A 779 14.55 40.86 14.77
CA GLU A 779 14.94 42.04 13.98
C GLU A 779 14.95 41.76 12.47
N ASN A 780 15.47 40.59 12.06
CA ASN A 780 15.74 40.33 10.65
C ASN A 780 14.57 39.65 9.92
N HIS A 781 13.65 38.98 10.63
CA HIS A 781 12.65 38.12 9.98
C HIS A 781 11.20 38.33 10.44
N LEU A 782 10.96 38.70 11.69
CA LEU A 782 9.59 38.85 12.22
C LEU A 782 9.13 40.31 12.20
N ARG A 783 9.96 41.23 12.71
CA ARG A 783 9.62 42.63 12.92
C ARG A 783 9.11 43.32 11.65
N GLY A 784 9.80 43.11 10.53
CA GLY A 784 9.41 43.69 9.23
C GLY A 784 8.06 43.20 8.72
N VAL A 785 7.79 41.88 8.83
CA VAL A 785 6.52 41.29 8.38
C VAL A 785 5.36 41.76 9.24
N LEU A 786 5.53 41.74 10.57
CA LEU A 786 4.51 42.21 11.50
C LEU A 786 4.23 43.72 11.34
N PHE A 787 5.25 44.51 11.03
CA PHE A 787 5.06 45.93 10.72
C PHE A 787 4.21 46.13 9.45
N GLU A 788 4.42 45.34 8.40
CA GLU A 788 3.59 45.40 7.19
C GLU A 788 2.14 44.96 7.46
N TYR A 789 1.91 43.99 8.35
CA TYR A 789 0.53 43.62 8.75
C TYR A 789 -0.20 44.79 9.42
N LEU A 790 0.51 45.51 10.29
CA LEU A 790 -0.01 46.66 11.04
C LEU A 790 -0.05 47.95 10.20
N ARG A 791 0.51 47.94 8.98
CA ARG A 791 0.62 49.12 8.13
C ARG A 791 -0.77 49.62 7.73
N GLY A 792 -1.06 50.86 8.11
CA GLY A 792 -2.36 51.51 7.92
C GLY A 792 -3.29 51.43 9.13
N SER A 793 -2.91 50.76 10.23
CA SER A 793 -3.64 50.81 11.50
C SER A 793 -3.30 52.07 12.31
N PHE A 794 -4.27 52.59 13.08
CA PHE A 794 -4.11 53.82 13.87
C PHE A 794 -3.02 53.74 14.95
N ASN A 795 -2.80 52.56 15.54
CA ASN A 795 -1.86 52.31 16.63
C ASN A 795 -0.71 51.36 16.23
N ALA A 796 -0.26 51.40 14.99
CA ALA A 796 0.71 50.45 14.45
C ALA A 796 2.00 50.32 15.29
N ALA A 797 2.55 51.44 15.78
CA ALA A 797 3.77 51.43 16.58
C ALA A 797 3.56 50.79 17.97
N ASP A 798 2.44 51.11 18.64
CA ASP A 798 2.12 50.56 19.95
C ASP A 798 1.78 49.07 19.86
N ASN A 799 1.05 48.66 18.83
CA ASN A 799 0.75 47.26 18.55
C ASN A 799 2.01 46.45 18.24
N LEU A 800 2.95 47.00 17.46
CA LEU A 800 4.23 46.33 17.19
C LEU A 800 5.04 46.16 18.48
N LYS A 801 5.07 47.19 19.33
CA LYS A 801 5.74 47.13 20.64
C LYS A 801 5.10 46.08 21.55
N LYS A 802 3.76 45.97 21.57
CA LYS A 802 3.05 44.92 22.31
C LYS A 802 3.45 43.51 21.83
N LEU A 803 3.55 43.30 20.52
CA LEU A 803 3.99 42.01 19.95
C LEU A 803 5.45 41.70 20.32
N GLU A 804 6.31 42.71 20.34
CA GLU A 804 7.71 42.59 20.78
C GLU A 804 7.81 42.17 22.26
N GLU A 805 7.06 42.84 23.13
CA GLU A 805 7.01 42.52 24.57
C GLU A 805 6.53 41.09 24.80
N VAL A 806 5.50 40.64 24.06
CA VAL A 806 5.00 39.25 24.12
C VAL A 806 6.06 38.26 23.64
N TYR A 807 6.78 38.57 22.56
CA TYR A 807 7.83 37.71 22.02
C TYR A 807 8.97 37.49 23.02
N TYR A 808 9.41 38.54 23.72
CA TYR A 808 10.50 38.45 24.72
C TYR A 808 10.04 38.03 26.12
N SER A 809 8.73 37.99 26.40
CA SER A 809 8.21 37.54 27.69
C SER A 809 8.61 36.08 28.01
N LYS A 810 9.01 35.85 29.26
CA LYS A 810 9.16 34.51 29.83
C LYS A 810 7.78 33.94 30.15
N GLY A 811 7.52 32.69 29.77
CA GLY A 811 6.22 32.05 29.97
C GLY A 811 5.88 31.90 31.45
N ILE A 812 4.58 31.97 31.79
CA ILE A 812 4.03 31.86 33.16
C ILE A 812 4.14 30.42 33.74
N TYR A 813 4.75 29.49 33.01
CA TYR A 813 4.92 28.09 33.39
C TYR A 813 6.43 27.69 33.43
N GLU A 814 7.27 28.52 34.06
CA GLU A 814 8.59 28.09 34.57
C GLU A 814 8.44 27.40 35.93
#